data_AF-A0A835M482-F1
#
_entry.id   AF-A0A835M482-F1
#
_cell.length_a   1.000
_cell.length_b   1.000
_cell.length_c   1.000
_cell.angle_alpha   90.00
_cell.angle_beta   90.00
_cell.angle_gamma   90.00
#
_symmetry.space_group_name_H-M   'P 1'
#
loop_
_entity.id
_entity.type
_entity.pdbx_description
1 polymer ?
#
loop_
_entity_poly.entity_id
_entity_poly.type
_entity_poly.pdbx_seq_one_letter_code
_entity_poly.pdbx_strand_id
1 'polypeptide(L)'
;MMPPEIQIHRPHRPFSSTPTFPTFSPDSQNPSPNYPSSKNPRLNNNNPSPFLHNTRLLLALIPCAIFLLDLGGTPVIITLTLGLMTSYILDSLNLKQPSFFTIWFSLLISQFAFFFTSNLTTVFNSIPLGVIALLFCAKCTFLIGVWASLQFKWIQIENPSIVVALERVLFACVPLTATGIFTWGVVSAVGMNNAGYYLMVFGCVNYWLFSVPRVSSFKSRGEVGFHGGEIPEENMILGPLESCVHSLSLMFFPLSFHVASHYNVLLGNVSDLFLLFFVPFLFQLYASTRGALWWITKSERDIRSIRVVNGAVALVVVVICLEIRVVFHSFGRYIQVPSPLNYVLVTVTMLGGALAFGAYAVGLIGDAFSSIAFTAMSVLVSGAGAIVIGFPIMFLPLPLICGFYLARFFTKKSLPSYFAFVLLASLMVVWFVLHNFWDLNIWLAGMSLKSFSKLVVANVILAMAVPGLALFPRKFRFLTEIGLVSHALLLCHIENQFFNYSNIYYFGMDDDVMYPSYMVVTTTFVGLALARKLVVDCCIGPKTFWILTCLYSSKLSMLFITSKSVVWVSAVLLLAISPPLLLYKDRAKTASKMKAWQGYTHAAVITLSTWFCRETVFEVLQWWYGKPPSDGLLLGFFIILSGLACIPIVALHFSHVQSAKRCLVLVVAMGLLFILLQPPIQLSWAFHSDLIRAAHQSADDISIYGFVASKPTWPSWLLIVAILLTLAAVTSIIPVKYMVEMRTFYALGVGCSLGIYISVEYFLQATILQAFIVVIVVCTSIFVVFTHFPSASSIKFLPWVFGLLVSLFPVTYLLEGQLRGRNVLGEGIVGEALEEDNKLLTILTIEGARTSLLGLYAAIFMLIALEIKFELASLLREKLVDRGLTPNRSGRSNSANFPPKMRFMQQRRVSTVPTFTIKRLAAEGLAVYTQIVITLKPVKFRNIFV
;
A
#
# COMPACT_ATOMS: atom_id res chain seq x y z
N MET A 1 -20.82 9.55 37.00
CA MET A 1 -19.74 8.82 36.29
C MET A 1 -18.73 9.84 35.78
N MET A 2 -17.48 9.73 36.26
CA MET A 2 -16.31 10.51 35.81
C MET A 2 -16.16 10.52 34.28
N PRO A 3 -15.51 11.52 33.66
CA PRO A 3 -15.25 11.49 32.22
C PRO A 3 -14.34 10.30 31.87
N PRO A 4 -14.69 9.46 30.88
CA PRO A 4 -13.87 8.33 30.47
C PRO A 4 -12.85 8.82 29.44
N GLU A 5 -11.75 9.42 29.91
CA GLU A 5 -10.52 9.61 29.12
C GLU A 5 -9.41 10.11 30.07
N ILE A 6 -8.95 9.25 30.97
CA ILE A 6 -7.57 9.13 31.48
C ILE A 6 -7.56 7.76 32.17
N GLN A 7 -7.23 6.72 31.42
CA GLN A 7 -6.59 5.49 31.88
C GLN A 7 -6.49 4.54 30.68
N ILE A 8 -5.26 4.29 30.23
CA ILE A 8 -4.97 3.07 29.50
C ILE A 8 -5.18 1.94 30.51
N HIS A 9 -6.34 1.29 30.49
CA HIS A 9 -6.61 0.13 31.34
C HIS A 9 -5.59 -0.98 31.06
N ARG A 10 -4.64 -1.16 31.98
CA ARG A 10 -4.10 -2.49 32.33
C ARG A 10 -5.19 -3.22 33.13
N PRO A 11 -5.37 -4.54 32.95
CA PRO A 11 -6.36 -5.29 33.73
C PRO A 11 -5.89 -5.38 35.19
N HIS A 12 -6.63 -4.74 36.11
CA HIS A 12 -6.51 -4.98 37.55
C HIS A 12 -7.42 -6.14 37.95
N ARG A 13 -6.84 -7.16 38.59
CA ARG A 13 -7.56 -8.19 39.36
C ARG A 13 -8.14 -7.55 40.63
N PRO A 14 -9.30 -8.00 41.13
CA PRO A 14 -9.90 -7.43 42.33
C PRO A 14 -9.15 -7.92 43.57
N PHE A 15 -8.72 -7.00 44.43
CA PHE A 15 -8.40 -7.31 45.82
C PHE A 15 -9.52 -6.75 46.70
N SER A 16 -10.22 -7.66 47.38
CA SER A 16 -11.13 -7.39 48.48
C SER A 16 -10.32 -7.00 49.72
N SER A 17 -10.61 -5.84 50.31
CA SER A 17 -10.05 -5.41 51.58
C SER A 17 -10.99 -5.75 52.74
N THR A 18 -10.55 -6.60 53.66
CA THR A 18 -11.05 -6.67 55.04
C THR A 18 -9.92 -6.25 55.98
N PRO A 19 -10.17 -5.43 57.02
CA PRO A 19 -9.12 -4.92 57.89
C PRO A 19 -8.88 -5.89 59.06
N THR A 20 -7.62 -6.15 59.41
CA THR A 20 -7.27 -6.73 60.72
C THR A 20 -5.99 -6.07 61.23
N PHE A 21 -6.09 -5.51 62.44
CA PHE A 21 -5.05 -4.86 63.23
C PHE A 21 -4.08 -5.90 63.86
N PRO A 22 -2.90 -5.45 64.37
CA PRO A 22 -1.71 -6.28 64.54
C PRO A 22 -1.65 -6.98 65.90
N THR A 23 -0.87 -8.06 66.00
CA THR A 23 -0.46 -8.62 67.30
C THR A 23 1.05 -8.80 67.31
N PHE A 24 1.68 -8.12 68.26
CA PHE A 24 3.09 -8.21 68.60
C PHE A 24 3.40 -9.54 69.31
N SER A 25 4.58 -10.10 69.05
CA SER A 25 5.28 -11.03 69.97
C SER A 25 6.80 -10.85 69.78
N PRO A 26 7.58 -10.62 70.85
CA PRO A 26 9.03 -10.40 70.77
C PRO A 26 9.85 -11.65 71.14
N ASP A 27 11.16 -11.57 70.83
CA ASP A 27 12.31 -12.32 71.37
C ASP A 27 12.50 -13.80 70.96
N SER A 28 13.71 -14.34 70.71
CA SER A 28 15.09 -13.84 70.66
C SER A 28 16.03 -14.96 70.14
N GLN A 29 17.29 -14.58 69.83
CA GLN A 29 18.53 -15.39 69.73
C GLN A 29 19.07 -15.81 68.34
N ASN A 30 20.15 -15.10 67.95
CA ASN A 30 21.28 -15.52 67.10
C ASN A 30 22.16 -16.58 67.82
N PRO A 31 23.17 -17.27 67.20
CA PRO A 31 23.88 -16.99 65.94
C PRO A 31 24.09 -18.19 64.97
N SER A 32 24.65 -17.86 63.81
CA SER A 32 25.07 -18.62 62.61
C SER A 32 26.12 -19.75 62.84
N PRO A 33 26.66 -20.46 61.81
CA PRO A 33 26.30 -20.60 60.38
C PRO A 33 26.19 -22.06 59.90
N ASN A 34 25.40 -22.34 58.87
CA ASN A 34 25.75 -23.42 57.93
C ASN A 34 25.11 -23.17 56.57
N TYR A 35 25.95 -22.81 55.61
CA TYR A 35 25.61 -22.73 54.19
C TYR A 35 25.25 -24.13 53.66
N PRO A 36 24.19 -24.21 52.83
CA PRO A 36 24.36 -24.93 51.58
C PRO A 36 23.94 -24.06 50.40
N SER A 37 24.90 -23.93 49.48
CA SER A 37 24.79 -23.54 48.07
C SER A 37 23.50 -22.84 47.62
N SER A 38 23.65 -21.55 47.31
CA SER A 38 22.72 -20.82 46.45
C SER A 38 22.46 -21.61 45.16
N LYS A 39 21.25 -22.16 45.04
CA LYS A 39 20.68 -22.46 43.73
C LYS A 39 20.49 -21.11 43.04
N ASN A 40 21.44 -20.75 42.17
CA ASN A 40 21.31 -19.66 41.22
C ASN A 40 19.91 -19.69 40.59
N PRO A 41 19.11 -18.61 40.68
CA PRO A 41 17.94 -18.48 39.84
C PRO A 41 18.47 -18.34 38.41
N ARG A 42 18.24 -19.38 37.60
CA ARG A 42 18.59 -19.40 36.19
C ARG A 42 18.01 -18.14 35.52
N LEU A 43 18.91 -17.27 35.02
CA LEU A 43 18.62 -16.28 33.98
C LEU A 43 17.88 -16.99 32.84
N ASN A 44 16.56 -16.83 32.77
CA ASN A 44 15.78 -17.43 31.69
C ASN A 44 14.76 -16.45 31.07
N ASN A 45 15.03 -15.14 31.15
CA ASN A 45 14.18 -14.11 30.54
C ASN A 45 14.88 -13.28 29.45
N ASN A 46 16.05 -13.71 28.96
CA ASN A 46 16.82 -13.02 27.90
C ASN A 46 16.32 -13.37 26.49
N ASN A 47 15.01 -13.29 26.24
CA ASN A 47 14.56 -13.13 24.86
C ASN A 47 14.63 -11.63 24.54
N PRO A 48 15.53 -11.17 23.64
CA PRO A 48 15.60 -9.77 23.27
C PRO A 48 14.25 -9.34 22.70
N SER A 49 13.63 -8.34 23.32
CA SER A 49 12.38 -7.77 22.83
C SER A 49 12.61 -7.12 21.47
N PRO A 50 11.69 -7.29 20.49
CA PRO A 50 11.79 -6.59 19.22
C PRO A 50 11.78 -5.07 19.48
N PHE A 51 12.52 -4.34 18.65
CA PHE A 51 12.62 -2.90 18.77
C PHE A 51 11.23 -2.24 18.65
N LEU A 52 10.77 -1.62 19.75
CA LEU A 52 9.37 -1.22 19.93
C LEU A 52 9.00 0.02 19.12
N HIS A 53 9.98 0.88 18.84
CA HIS A 53 9.76 2.18 18.20
C HIS A 53 10.01 2.19 16.69
N ASN A 54 10.16 1.01 16.08
CA ASN A 54 10.44 0.84 14.65
C ASN A 54 9.46 1.59 13.74
N THR A 55 8.17 1.58 14.06
CA THR A 55 7.15 2.25 13.23
C THR A 55 7.30 3.76 13.20
N ARG A 56 7.84 4.39 14.26
CA ARG A 56 8.01 5.85 14.32
C ARG A 56 9.19 6.31 13.51
N LEU A 57 10.30 5.58 13.63
CA LEU A 57 11.49 5.81 12.82
C LEU A 57 11.21 5.55 11.35
N LEU A 58 10.41 4.53 11.03
CA LEU A 58 9.95 4.27 9.67
C LEU A 58 9.17 5.46 9.09
N LEU A 59 8.24 6.04 9.86
CA LEU A 59 7.47 7.22 9.42
C LEU A 59 8.32 8.46 9.16
N ALA A 60 9.45 8.62 9.88
CA ALA A 60 10.34 9.76 9.71
C ALA A 60 11.41 9.53 8.63
N LEU A 61 12.08 8.37 8.61
CA LEU A 61 13.24 8.12 7.76
C LEU A 61 12.89 7.66 6.34
N ILE A 62 11.77 6.95 6.12
CA ILE A 62 11.42 6.50 4.76
C ILE A 62 11.18 7.67 3.81
N PRO A 63 10.38 8.70 4.15
CA PRO A 63 10.18 9.82 3.23
C PRO A 63 11.48 10.59 3.00
N CYS A 64 12.38 10.67 4.00
CA CYS A 64 13.73 11.23 3.80
C CYS A 64 14.54 10.40 2.81
N ALA A 65 14.52 9.06 2.94
CA ALA A 65 15.23 8.17 2.03
C ALA A 65 14.71 8.28 0.59
N ILE A 66 13.39 8.35 0.40
CA ILE A 66 12.77 8.53 -0.93
C ILE A 66 13.22 9.85 -1.56
N PHE A 67 13.18 10.94 -0.80
CA PHE A 67 13.65 12.24 -1.30
C PHE A 67 15.15 12.24 -1.63
N LEU A 68 15.98 11.57 -0.84
CA LEU A 68 17.42 11.43 -1.13
C LEU A 68 17.68 10.54 -2.36
N LEU A 69 16.87 9.52 -2.61
CA LEU A 69 16.94 8.70 -3.82
C LEU A 69 16.60 9.53 -5.07
N ASP A 70 15.58 10.38 -4.97
CA ASP A 70 15.17 11.29 -6.05
C ASP A 70 16.29 12.30 -6.38
N LEU A 71 16.84 12.96 -5.34
CA LEU A 71 17.98 13.87 -5.49
C LEU A 71 19.26 13.17 -5.99
N GLY A 72 19.48 11.91 -5.61
CA GLY A 72 20.66 11.14 -5.96
C GLY A 72 20.61 10.49 -7.35
N GLY A 73 19.42 10.39 -7.94
CA GLY A 73 19.21 9.82 -9.27
C GLY A 73 19.57 8.34 -9.41
N THR A 74 19.76 7.91 -10.66
CA THR A 74 20.04 6.52 -11.03
C THR A 74 21.30 5.92 -10.36
N PRO A 75 22.45 6.60 -10.19
CA PRO A 75 23.63 5.94 -9.61
C PRO A 75 23.43 5.57 -8.14
N VAL A 76 22.72 6.40 -7.36
CA VAL A 76 22.41 6.11 -5.96
C VAL A 76 21.43 4.94 -5.85
N ILE A 77 20.42 4.87 -6.73
CA ILE A 77 19.47 3.75 -6.79
C ILE A 77 20.18 2.43 -7.14
N ILE A 78 21.07 2.43 -8.15
CA ILE A 78 21.80 1.23 -8.57
C ILE A 78 22.71 0.72 -7.44
N THR A 79 23.47 1.61 -6.81
CA THR A 79 24.39 1.21 -5.72
C THR A 79 23.65 0.64 -4.51
N LEU A 80 22.52 1.24 -4.11
CA LEU A 80 21.71 0.73 -3.00
C LEU A 80 20.98 -0.57 -3.34
N THR A 81 20.42 -0.71 -4.54
CA THR A 81 19.74 -1.95 -4.96
C THR A 81 20.71 -3.13 -5.01
N LEU A 82 21.91 -2.94 -5.56
CA LEU A 82 22.95 -3.96 -5.59
C LEU A 82 23.46 -4.29 -4.16
N GLY A 83 23.61 -3.28 -3.30
CA GLY A 83 23.94 -3.46 -1.88
C GLY A 83 22.87 -4.24 -1.09
N LEU A 84 21.60 -3.98 -1.36
CA LEU A 84 20.47 -4.69 -0.74
C LEU A 84 20.36 -6.14 -1.27
N MET A 85 20.57 -6.37 -2.56
CA MET A 85 20.60 -7.73 -3.12
C MET A 85 21.74 -8.56 -2.54
N THR A 86 22.94 -7.98 -2.44
CA THR A 86 24.12 -8.67 -1.87
C THR A 86 23.95 -8.94 -0.38
N SER A 87 23.46 -7.97 0.41
CA SER A 87 23.17 -8.18 1.84
C SER A 87 22.06 -9.20 2.09
N TYR A 88 21.03 -9.26 1.24
CA TYR A 88 19.98 -10.28 1.29
C TYR A 88 20.52 -11.68 1.01
N ILE A 89 21.37 -11.84 -0.01
CA ILE A 89 22.03 -13.12 -0.30
C ILE A 89 22.88 -13.55 0.90
N LEU A 90 23.69 -12.65 1.47
CA LEU A 90 24.52 -12.95 2.64
C LEU A 90 23.69 -13.31 3.88
N ASP A 91 22.59 -12.62 4.13
CA ASP A 91 21.66 -12.95 5.23
C ASP A 91 20.98 -14.31 5.00
N SER A 92 20.60 -14.63 3.76
CA SER A 92 20.05 -15.94 3.41
C SER A 92 21.03 -17.11 3.61
N LEU A 93 22.34 -16.82 3.54
CA LEU A 93 23.42 -17.75 3.85
C LEU A 93 23.74 -17.80 5.36
N ASN A 94 22.99 -17.09 6.20
CA ASN A 94 23.19 -16.91 7.65
C ASN A 94 24.50 -16.19 8.02
N LEU A 95 25.12 -15.44 7.11
CA LEU A 95 26.33 -14.65 7.35
C LEU A 95 25.99 -13.24 7.86
N LYS A 96 25.67 -13.14 9.15
CA LYS A 96 25.15 -11.90 9.77
C LYS A 96 26.14 -10.74 9.80
N GLN A 97 27.41 -10.99 10.14
CA GLN A 97 28.45 -9.95 10.20
C GLN A 97 28.78 -9.39 8.80
N PRO A 98 29.02 -10.22 7.76
CA PRO A 98 29.18 -9.73 6.39
C PRO A 98 27.97 -8.93 5.91
N SER A 99 26.75 -9.40 6.14
CA SER A 99 25.53 -8.67 5.75
C SER A 99 25.46 -7.27 6.38
N PHE A 100 25.83 -7.14 7.66
CA PHE A 100 25.93 -5.86 8.34
C PHE A 100 26.94 -4.91 7.69
N PHE A 101 28.17 -5.37 7.43
CA PHE A 101 29.20 -4.54 6.78
C PHE A 101 28.81 -4.17 5.35
N THR A 102 28.19 -5.08 4.60
CA THR A 102 27.70 -4.79 3.24
C THR A 102 26.69 -3.64 3.23
N ILE A 103 25.79 -3.56 4.22
CA ILE A 103 24.85 -2.44 4.31
C ILE A 103 25.60 -1.11 4.54
N TRP A 104 26.54 -1.06 5.48
CA TRP A 104 27.31 0.18 5.74
C TRP A 104 28.20 0.58 4.56
N PHE A 105 28.88 -0.37 3.92
CA PHE A 105 29.65 -0.08 2.71
C PHE A 105 28.76 0.39 1.56
N SER A 106 27.57 -0.19 1.39
CA SER A 106 26.62 0.27 0.37
C SER A 106 26.13 1.70 0.64
N LEU A 107 25.86 2.05 1.90
CA LEU A 107 25.50 3.42 2.29
C LEU A 107 26.66 4.39 2.05
N LEU A 108 27.88 4.04 2.42
CA LEU A 108 29.07 4.87 2.19
C LEU A 108 29.35 5.08 0.70
N ILE A 109 29.31 4.02 -0.12
CA ILE A 109 29.46 4.12 -1.58
C ILE A 109 28.32 4.96 -2.18
N SER A 110 27.09 4.81 -1.68
CA SER A 110 25.96 5.63 -2.12
C SER A 110 26.15 7.12 -1.79
N GLN A 111 26.82 7.47 -0.67
CA GLN A 111 27.16 8.86 -0.36
C GLN A 111 28.20 9.43 -1.32
N PHE A 112 29.23 8.65 -1.66
CA PHE A 112 30.18 9.07 -2.69
C PHE A 112 29.48 9.28 -4.04
N ALA A 113 28.63 8.35 -4.46
CA ALA A 113 27.83 8.51 -5.67
C ALA A 113 26.94 9.76 -5.61
N PHE A 114 26.33 10.03 -4.45
CA PHE A 114 25.52 11.23 -4.23
C PHE A 114 26.36 12.50 -4.34
N PHE A 115 27.58 12.57 -3.79
CA PHE A 115 28.45 13.75 -3.90
C PHE A 115 28.82 14.09 -5.34
N PHE A 116 29.03 13.09 -6.20
CA PHE A 116 29.38 13.32 -7.61
C PHE A 116 28.16 13.59 -8.50
N THR A 117 26.98 13.13 -8.11
CA THR A 117 25.76 13.23 -8.93
C THR A 117 24.89 14.43 -8.53
N SER A 118 24.88 14.79 -7.25
CA SER A 118 24.03 15.86 -6.73
C SER A 118 24.61 17.24 -7.04
N ASN A 119 23.95 17.96 -7.94
CA ASN A 119 24.29 19.33 -8.32
C ASN A 119 23.86 20.37 -7.24
N LEU A 120 24.01 20.05 -5.95
CA LEU A 120 23.52 20.91 -4.87
C LEU A 120 24.28 22.24 -4.76
N THR A 121 25.56 22.26 -5.11
CA THR A 121 26.37 23.50 -5.13
C THR A 121 25.90 24.48 -6.20
N THR A 122 25.43 23.97 -7.35
CA THR A 122 24.87 24.81 -8.42
C THR A 122 23.44 25.23 -8.09
N VAL A 123 22.62 24.34 -7.50
CA VAL A 123 21.25 24.66 -7.08
C VAL A 123 21.20 25.79 -6.04
N PHE A 124 22.11 25.79 -5.07
CA PHE A 124 22.15 26.81 -4.02
C PHE A 124 22.93 28.07 -4.40
N ASN A 125 23.55 28.11 -5.60
CA ASN A 125 24.43 29.20 -6.06
C ASN A 125 25.46 29.67 -5.02
N SER A 126 25.81 28.80 -4.06
CA SER A 126 26.70 29.10 -2.96
C SER A 126 27.38 27.82 -2.47
N ILE A 127 28.72 27.82 -2.57
CA ILE A 127 29.57 26.72 -2.12
C ILE A 127 29.34 26.38 -0.63
N PRO A 128 29.34 27.33 0.33
CA PRO A 128 29.19 26.98 1.74
C PRO A 128 27.84 26.35 2.05
N LEU A 129 26.75 26.84 1.44
CA LEU A 129 25.42 26.29 1.64
C LEU A 129 25.30 24.89 1.00
N GLY A 130 25.89 24.70 -0.18
CA GLY A 130 25.98 23.39 -0.82
C GLY A 130 26.73 22.37 0.04
N VAL A 131 27.86 22.74 0.64
CA VAL A 131 28.62 21.86 1.56
C VAL A 131 27.82 21.53 2.83
N ILE A 132 27.14 22.52 3.43
CA ILE A 132 26.27 22.28 4.59
C ILE A 132 25.11 21.35 4.23
N ALA A 133 24.50 21.53 3.06
CA ALA A 133 23.41 20.68 2.58
C ALA A 133 23.88 19.24 2.34
N LEU A 134 25.06 19.07 1.76
CA LEU A 134 25.71 17.78 1.58
C LEU A 134 26.00 17.08 2.91
N LEU A 135 26.50 17.81 3.91
CA LEU A 135 26.69 17.28 5.27
C LEU A 135 25.36 16.90 5.94
N PHE A 136 24.29 17.65 5.67
CA PHE A 136 22.95 17.34 6.18
C PHE A 136 22.37 16.07 5.56
N CYS A 137 22.56 15.85 4.24
CA CYS A 137 22.22 14.61 3.56
C CYS A 137 23.04 13.42 4.10
N ALA A 138 24.35 13.61 4.30
CA ALA A 138 25.24 12.61 4.90
C ALA A 138 24.82 12.25 6.35
N LYS A 139 24.36 13.25 7.12
CA LYS A 139 23.79 13.02 8.46
C LYS A 139 22.54 12.14 8.39
N CYS A 140 21.65 12.35 7.42
CA CYS A 140 20.45 11.53 7.26
C CYS A 140 20.77 10.08 6.88
N THR A 141 21.71 9.87 5.95
CA THR A 141 22.10 8.52 5.53
C THR A 141 22.84 7.76 6.62
N PHE A 142 23.64 8.47 7.44
CA PHE A 142 24.17 7.93 8.68
C PHE A 142 23.07 7.47 9.64
N LEU A 143 22.01 8.26 9.85
CA LEU A 143 20.88 7.86 10.71
C LEU A 143 20.11 6.65 10.16
N ILE A 144 19.97 6.53 8.83
CA ILE A 144 19.41 5.32 8.19
C ILE A 144 20.30 4.10 8.47
N GLY A 145 21.63 4.25 8.41
CA GLY A 145 22.59 3.21 8.78
C GLY A 145 22.48 2.79 10.25
N VAL A 146 22.34 3.76 11.16
CA VAL A 146 22.10 3.49 12.60
C VAL A 146 20.78 2.74 12.80
N TRP A 147 19.71 3.13 12.11
CA TRP A 147 18.42 2.43 12.17
C TRP A 147 18.50 1.00 11.63
N ALA A 148 19.23 0.77 10.54
CA ALA A 148 19.48 -0.56 10.00
C ALA A 148 20.30 -1.43 10.97
N SER A 149 21.29 -0.84 11.65
CA SER A 149 22.13 -1.51 12.65
C SER A 149 21.31 -2.09 13.81
N LEU A 150 20.29 -1.37 14.27
CA LEU A 150 19.39 -1.84 15.33
C LEU A 150 18.53 -3.05 14.94
N GLN A 151 18.39 -3.39 13.65
CA GLN A 151 17.62 -4.56 13.22
C GLN A 151 18.41 -5.88 13.41
N PHE A 152 19.74 -5.82 13.54
CA PHE A 152 20.58 -6.99 13.74
C PHE A 152 20.53 -7.48 15.19
N LYS A 153 19.85 -8.62 15.41
CA LYS A 153 19.77 -9.27 16.73
C LYS A 153 21.14 -9.60 17.34
N TRP A 154 22.14 -9.87 16.49
CA TRP A 154 23.51 -10.16 16.92
C TRP A 154 24.11 -8.97 17.71
N ILE A 155 23.96 -7.74 17.21
CA ILE A 155 24.45 -6.52 17.87
C ILE A 155 23.74 -6.28 19.21
N GLN A 156 22.43 -6.56 19.26
CA GLN A 156 21.63 -6.42 20.48
C GLN A 156 22.10 -7.31 21.62
N ILE A 157 22.63 -8.49 21.30
CA ILE A 157 23.09 -9.47 22.30
C ILE A 157 24.53 -9.18 22.73
N GLU A 158 25.41 -8.83 21.78
CA GLU A 158 26.84 -8.67 22.07
C GLU A 158 27.16 -7.34 22.76
N ASN A 159 26.49 -6.24 22.37
CA ASN A 159 26.79 -4.90 22.87
C ASN A 159 25.52 -4.12 23.26
N PRO A 160 24.87 -4.46 24.39
CA PRO A 160 23.61 -3.83 24.80
C PRO A 160 23.74 -2.33 25.14
N SER A 161 24.90 -1.88 25.63
CA SER A 161 25.17 -0.47 25.92
C SER A 161 25.19 0.39 24.66
N ILE A 162 25.82 -0.11 23.59
CA ILE A 162 25.89 0.55 22.28
C ILE A 162 24.48 0.66 21.70
N VAL A 163 23.66 -0.39 21.82
CA VAL A 163 22.29 -0.41 21.29
C VAL A 163 21.41 0.66 21.96
N VAL A 164 21.54 0.87 23.27
CA VAL A 164 20.83 1.94 24.00
C VAL A 164 21.33 3.32 23.55
N ALA A 165 22.64 3.48 23.34
CA ALA A 165 23.22 4.73 22.82
C ALA A 165 22.72 5.04 21.40
N LEU A 166 22.68 4.05 20.51
CA LEU A 166 22.14 4.19 19.15
C LEU A 166 20.64 4.53 19.16
N GLU A 167 19.85 3.94 20.07
CA GLU A 167 18.44 4.31 20.26
C GLU A 167 18.30 5.79 20.67
N ARG A 168 19.11 6.27 21.63
CA ARG A 168 19.13 7.68 22.04
C ARG A 168 19.56 8.63 20.92
N VAL A 169 20.60 8.27 20.15
CA VAL A 169 21.06 9.06 19.00
C VAL A 169 19.97 9.20 17.94
N LEU A 170 19.25 8.11 17.62
CA LEU A 170 18.13 8.18 16.68
C LEU A 170 17.02 9.11 17.20
N PHE A 171 16.61 8.95 18.45
CA PHE A 171 15.54 9.76 19.02
C PHE A 171 15.90 11.25 19.14
N ALA A 172 17.18 11.58 19.37
CA ALA A 172 17.65 12.96 19.46
C ALA A 172 17.88 13.63 18.08
N CYS A 173 18.37 12.89 17.09
CA CYS A 173 18.80 13.47 15.82
C CYS A 173 17.76 13.36 14.68
N VAL A 174 16.90 12.35 14.70
CA VAL A 174 15.90 12.13 13.64
C VAL A 174 14.88 13.27 13.55
N PRO A 175 14.32 13.81 14.66
CA PRO A 175 13.34 14.90 14.57
C PRO A 175 13.89 16.11 13.81
N LEU A 176 15.13 16.51 14.11
CA LEU A 176 15.76 17.69 13.51
C LEU A 176 16.13 17.47 12.03
N THR A 177 16.53 16.25 11.67
CA THR A 177 16.91 15.92 10.28
C THR A 177 15.70 15.74 9.40
N ALA A 178 14.70 14.98 9.87
CA ALA A 178 13.48 14.71 9.13
C ALA A 178 12.69 15.99 8.86
N THR A 179 12.58 16.91 9.82
CA THR A 179 11.91 18.20 9.60
C THR A 179 12.54 19.01 8.48
N GLY A 180 13.87 19.07 8.41
CA GLY A 180 14.56 19.82 7.36
C GLY A 180 14.36 19.20 5.98
N ILE A 181 14.54 17.88 5.85
CA ILE A 181 14.40 17.17 4.57
C ILE A 181 12.95 17.20 4.08
N PHE A 182 11.97 17.04 4.97
CA PHE A 182 10.56 17.12 4.59
C PHE A 182 10.21 18.51 4.06
N THR A 183 10.71 19.56 4.70
CA THR A 183 10.52 20.92 4.21
C THR A 183 11.16 21.11 2.84
N TRP A 184 12.38 20.60 2.59
CA TRP A 184 12.99 20.68 1.26
C TRP A 184 12.14 20.02 0.19
N GLY A 185 11.65 18.80 0.43
CA GLY A 185 10.81 18.08 -0.53
C GLY A 185 9.45 18.74 -0.79
N VAL A 186 8.87 19.42 0.20
CA VAL A 186 7.63 20.19 -0.02
C VAL A 186 7.91 21.51 -0.73
N VAL A 187 8.99 22.20 -0.39
CA VAL A 187 9.36 23.48 -1.02
C VAL A 187 9.70 23.29 -2.48
N SER A 188 10.33 22.18 -2.86
CA SER A 188 10.56 21.86 -4.27
C SER A 188 9.26 21.65 -5.06
N ALA A 189 8.17 21.25 -4.41
CA ALA A 189 6.88 20.99 -5.05
C ALA A 189 5.91 22.19 -5.01
N VAL A 190 5.89 22.96 -3.93
CA VAL A 190 4.88 24.00 -3.65
C VAL A 190 5.46 25.42 -3.63
N GLY A 191 6.79 25.55 -3.63
CA GLY A 191 7.49 26.84 -3.58
C GLY A 191 7.76 27.37 -2.17
N MET A 192 8.49 28.49 -2.10
CA MET A 192 9.07 29.03 -0.85
C MET A 192 8.08 29.82 0.01
N ASN A 193 7.00 30.37 -0.57
CA ASN A 193 6.13 31.34 0.09
C ASN A 193 5.56 30.84 1.42
N ASN A 194 5.10 29.58 1.47
CA ASN A 194 4.49 28.97 2.66
C ASN A 194 5.44 28.02 3.42
N ALA A 195 6.75 28.05 3.11
CA ALA A 195 7.72 27.07 3.59
C ALA A 195 7.86 27.05 5.12
N GLY A 196 7.77 28.20 5.79
CA GLY A 196 7.79 28.30 7.26
C GLY A 196 6.64 27.55 7.93
N TYR A 197 5.44 27.59 7.32
CA TYR A 197 4.27 26.88 7.83
C TYR A 197 4.39 25.35 7.64
N TYR A 198 4.95 24.88 6.53
CA TYR A 198 5.23 23.45 6.35
C TYR A 198 6.25 22.96 7.37
N LEU A 199 7.32 23.72 7.60
CA LEU A 199 8.33 23.41 8.60
C LEU A 199 7.73 23.33 10.02
N MET A 200 6.84 24.26 10.36
CA MET A 200 6.09 24.27 11.61
C MET A 200 5.29 22.97 11.82
N VAL A 201 4.54 22.54 10.80
CA VAL A 201 3.71 21.32 10.87
C VAL A 201 4.58 20.07 11.02
N PHE A 202 5.63 19.93 10.20
CA PHE A 202 6.57 18.81 10.32
C PHE A 202 7.28 18.80 11.67
N GLY A 203 7.62 19.97 12.20
CA GLY A 203 8.17 20.15 13.55
C GLY A 203 7.22 19.61 14.61
N CYS A 204 5.94 19.98 14.56
CA CYS A 204 4.93 19.49 15.52
C CYS A 204 4.77 17.97 15.45
N VAL A 205 4.69 17.39 14.25
CA VAL A 205 4.54 15.93 14.06
C VAL A 205 5.74 15.17 14.61
N ASN A 206 6.96 15.59 14.25
CA ASN A 206 8.18 14.93 14.73
C ASN A 206 8.36 15.12 16.25
N TYR A 207 8.05 16.30 16.78
CA TYR A 207 8.08 16.53 18.23
C TYR A 207 7.15 15.57 18.98
N TRP A 208 5.94 15.34 18.49
CA TRP A 208 5.00 14.40 19.10
C TRP A 208 5.46 12.94 19.05
N LEU A 209 6.08 12.55 17.94
CA LEU A 209 6.57 11.17 17.75
C LEU A 209 7.75 10.85 18.67
N PHE A 210 8.65 11.81 18.89
CA PHE A 210 9.95 11.56 19.53
C PHE A 210 10.15 12.23 20.89
N SER A 211 9.67 13.47 21.12
CA SER A 211 9.98 14.26 22.33
C SER A 211 9.14 13.93 23.55
N VAL A 212 7.98 13.29 23.40
CA VAL A 212 7.15 12.85 24.53
C VAL A 212 7.90 11.78 25.33
N PRO A 213 7.94 11.83 26.68
CA PRO A 213 8.68 10.89 27.52
C PRO A 213 8.37 9.41 27.17
N ARG A 214 9.42 8.63 26.80
CA ARG A 214 9.32 7.19 26.47
C ARG A 214 10.41 6.38 27.14
N VAL A 215 10.03 5.15 27.51
CA VAL A 215 10.94 4.12 28.01
C VAL A 215 11.75 3.51 26.86
N SER A 216 13.04 3.26 27.10
CA SER A 216 13.93 2.55 26.17
C SER A 216 13.44 1.14 25.86
N SER A 217 13.66 0.70 24.61
CA SER A 217 13.30 -0.66 24.16
C SER A 217 14.24 -1.73 24.70
N PHE A 218 15.44 -1.34 25.13
CA PHE A 218 16.55 -2.26 25.41
C PHE A 218 17.03 -2.23 26.86
N LYS A 219 16.53 -1.30 27.70
CA LYS A 219 16.76 -1.35 29.16
C LYS A 219 15.83 -2.39 29.79
N SER A 220 16.40 -3.32 30.56
CA SER A 220 15.63 -4.34 31.27
C SER A 220 14.64 -3.66 32.21
N ARG A 221 13.36 -4.06 32.16
CA ARG A 221 12.40 -3.78 33.23
C ARG A 221 12.89 -4.51 34.47
N GLY A 222 13.75 -3.88 35.27
CA GLY A 222 14.07 -4.39 36.59
C GLY A 222 12.78 -4.49 37.39
N GLU A 223 12.38 -5.71 37.71
CA GLU A 223 11.39 -6.01 38.75
C GLU A 223 11.99 -5.63 40.11
N VAL A 224 12.11 -4.33 40.36
CA VAL A 224 12.19 -3.81 41.73
C VAL A 224 10.86 -3.11 41.93
N GLY A 225 10.07 -3.62 42.88
CA GLY A 225 8.68 -3.21 43.07
C GLY A 225 8.53 -1.69 43.07
N PHE A 226 7.86 -1.17 42.05
CA PHE A 226 7.47 0.23 41.91
C PHE A 226 6.50 0.60 43.05
N HIS A 227 7.04 0.85 44.25
CA HIS A 227 6.32 1.50 45.33
C HIS A 227 6.26 2.99 45.00
N GLY A 228 5.29 3.39 44.17
CA GLY A 228 5.02 4.79 43.84
C GLY A 228 4.68 5.11 42.39
N GLY A 229 4.81 4.18 41.45
CA GLY A 229 4.36 4.38 40.06
C GLY A 229 5.18 5.35 39.19
N GLU A 230 6.20 6.02 39.73
CA GLU A 230 7.11 6.88 38.96
C GLU A 230 8.19 6.06 38.22
N ILE A 231 8.37 6.36 36.94
CA ILE A 231 9.42 5.74 36.11
C ILE A 231 10.73 6.49 36.38
N PRO A 232 11.82 5.83 36.80
CA PRO A 232 13.09 6.51 37.04
C PRO A 232 13.60 7.13 35.73
N GLU A 233 14.12 8.35 35.82
CA GLU A 233 14.59 9.17 34.69
C GLU A 233 15.63 8.44 33.83
N GLU A 234 16.43 7.58 34.47
CA GLU A 234 17.43 6.75 33.79
C GLU A 234 16.82 5.79 32.77
N ASN A 235 15.55 5.40 32.89
CA ASN A 235 14.90 4.49 31.95
C ASN A 235 14.34 5.19 30.69
N MET A 236 14.41 6.52 30.65
CA MET A 236 13.93 7.32 29.52
C MET A 236 14.96 7.36 28.40
N ILE A 237 14.50 7.43 27.14
CA ILE A 237 15.39 7.50 25.97
C ILE A 237 16.08 8.88 25.89
N LEU A 238 15.30 9.95 26.10
CA LEU A 238 15.77 11.33 26.01
C LEU A 238 16.05 11.87 27.41
N GLY A 239 17.10 12.67 27.55
CA GLY A 239 17.37 13.46 28.74
C GLY A 239 16.76 14.87 28.66
N PRO A 240 17.00 15.69 29.70
CA PRO A 240 16.54 17.08 29.75
C PRO A 240 17.12 17.95 28.64
N LEU A 241 18.41 17.75 28.30
CA LEU A 241 19.10 18.54 27.28
C LEU A 241 18.51 18.32 25.88
N GLU A 242 18.30 17.06 25.47
CA GLU A 242 17.70 16.79 24.16
C GLU A 242 16.26 17.28 24.09
N SER A 243 15.51 17.12 25.18
CA SER A 243 14.13 17.61 25.27
C SER A 243 14.03 19.13 25.17
N CYS A 244 15.01 19.85 25.75
CA CYS A 244 15.17 21.29 25.61
C CYS A 244 15.48 21.67 24.17
N VAL A 245 16.47 21.03 23.53
CA VAL A 245 16.83 21.27 22.12
C VAL A 245 15.64 21.03 21.20
N HIS A 246 14.89 19.94 21.39
CA HIS A 246 13.68 19.69 20.60
C HIS A 246 12.62 20.78 20.80
N SER A 247 12.43 21.25 22.03
CA SER A 247 11.47 22.31 22.34
C SER A 247 11.88 23.65 21.72
N LEU A 248 13.16 24.03 21.82
CA LEU A 248 13.70 25.21 21.16
C LEU A 248 13.59 25.12 19.64
N SER A 249 13.90 23.96 19.06
CA SER A 249 13.75 23.74 17.62
C SER A 249 12.30 23.87 17.17
N LEU A 250 11.33 23.35 17.95
CA LEU A 250 9.91 23.45 17.63
C LEU A 250 9.42 24.91 17.59
N MET A 251 9.86 25.74 18.53
CA MET A 251 9.39 27.11 18.69
C MET A 251 10.10 28.11 17.77
N PHE A 252 11.43 28.03 17.68
CA PHE A 252 12.23 29.06 17.01
C PHE A 252 12.61 28.70 15.57
N PHE A 253 12.75 27.43 15.22
CA PHE A 253 13.24 27.06 13.89
C PHE A 253 12.30 27.51 12.75
N PRO A 254 10.97 27.32 12.83
CA PRO A 254 10.06 27.81 11.79
C PRO A 254 10.06 29.34 11.69
N LEU A 255 10.13 30.03 12.84
CA LEU A 255 10.19 31.49 12.92
C LEU A 255 11.46 32.03 12.26
N SER A 256 12.64 31.54 12.68
CA SER A 256 13.93 31.96 12.13
C SER A 256 14.02 31.68 10.63
N PHE A 257 13.48 30.55 10.18
CA PHE A 257 13.43 30.21 8.77
C PHE A 257 12.53 31.14 7.97
N HIS A 258 11.36 31.52 8.50
CA HIS A 258 10.49 32.50 7.84
C HIS A 258 11.11 33.89 7.80
N VAL A 259 11.74 34.33 8.89
CA VAL A 259 12.46 35.61 8.95
C VAL A 259 13.60 35.65 7.95
N ALA A 260 14.40 34.58 7.85
CA ALA A 260 15.51 34.50 6.91
C ALA A 260 15.03 34.46 5.44
N SER A 261 13.92 33.79 5.15
CA SER A 261 13.38 33.69 3.78
C SER A 261 12.67 34.97 3.33
N HIS A 262 11.98 35.68 4.22
CA HIS A 262 11.15 36.85 3.90
C HIS A 262 11.70 38.15 4.51
N TYR A 263 13.02 38.26 4.66
CA TYR A 263 13.68 39.36 5.37
C TYR A 263 13.31 40.76 4.84
N ASN A 264 12.98 40.87 3.55
CA ASN A 264 12.56 42.13 2.92
C ASN A 264 11.12 42.58 3.26
N VAL A 265 10.25 41.68 3.76
CA VAL A 265 8.81 41.95 3.96
C VAL A 265 8.40 41.75 5.44
N LEU A 266 9.37 41.74 6.36
CA LEU A 266 9.17 41.43 7.78
C LEU A 266 8.12 42.30 8.47
N LEU A 267 8.05 43.58 8.13
CA LEU A 267 7.13 44.54 8.75
C LEU A 267 5.70 44.46 8.19
N GLY A 268 5.50 43.83 7.02
CA GLY A 268 4.18 43.70 6.40
C GLY A 268 3.31 42.62 7.04
N ASN A 269 3.92 41.53 7.53
CA ASN A 269 3.22 40.31 7.94
C ASN A 269 3.53 39.90 9.40
N VAL A 270 3.37 40.82 10.34
CA VAL A 270 3.62 40.58 11.77
C VAL A 270 2.75 39.43 12.33
N SER A 271 1.55 39.23 11.78
CA SER A 271 0.67 38.11 12.14
C SER A 271 1.27 36.75 11.82
N ASP A 272 2.03 36.61 10.73
CA ASP A 272 2.67 35.35 10.34
C ASP A 272 3.78 34.98 11.34
N LEU A 273 4.56 35.96 11.80
CA LEU A 273 5.60 35.74 12.81
C LEU A 273 4.99 35.25 14.13
N PHE A 274 3.91 35.89 14.58
CA PHE A 274 3.22 35.46 15.80
C PHE A 274 2.56 34.09 15.66
N LEU A 275 1.94 33.78 14.51
CA LEU A 275 1.37 32.45 14.28
C LEU A 275 2.43 31.35 14.28
N LEU A 276 3.58 31.58 13.63
CA LEU A 276 4.68 30.62 13.57
C LEU A 276 5.32 30.32 14.92
N PHE A 277 5.20 31.22 15.90
CA PHE A 277 5.69 31.00 17.27
C PHE A 277 4.60 30.46 18.21
N PHE A 278 3.43 31.10 18.25
CA PHE A 278 2.39 30.77 19.24
C PHE A 278 1.59 29.51 18.90
N VAL A 279 1.50 29.10 17.62
CA VAL A 279 0.86 27.82 17.26
C VAL A 279 1.68 26.62 17.75
N PRO A 280 3.00 26.52 17.49
CA PRO A 280 3.84 25.48 18.11
C PRO A 280 3.86 25.56 19.63
N PHE A 281 3.78 26.76 20.21
CA PHE A 281 3.71 26.92 21.66
C PHE A 281 2.44 26.31 22.25
N LEU A 282 1.26 26.62 21.68
CA LEU A 282 -0.01 25.99 22.06
C LEU A 282 0.06 24.47 21.91
N PHE A 283 0.66 23.98 20.82
CA PHE A 283 0.86 22.56 20.60
C PHE A 283 1.76 21.91 21.66
N GLN A 284 2.85 22.57 22.07
CA GLN A 284 3.73 22.10 23.13
C GLN A 284 3.01 22.09 24.49
N LEU A 285 2.21 23.10 24.79
CA LEU A 285 1.37 23.14 26.00
C LEU A 285 0.31 22.03 25.98
N TYR A 286 -0.26 21.71 24.82
CA TYR A 286 -1.12 20.54 24.67
C TYR A 286 -0.34 19.24 24.87
N ALA A 287 0.86 19.10 24.28
CA ALA A 287 1.72 17.93 24.48
C ALA A 287 2.17 17.75 25.94
N SER A 288 2.21 18.84 26.73
CA SER A 288 2.46 18.77 28.17
C SER A 288 1.43 17.93 28.93
N THR A 289 0.21 17.76 28.41
CA THR A 289 -0.82 16.86 28.99
C THR A 289 -0.35 15.39 29.00
N ARG A 290 0.58 15.04 28.11
CA ARG A 290 1.22 13.73 28.03
C ARG A 290 2.66 13.73 28.58
N GLY A 291 3.04 14.77 29.33
CA GLY A 291 4.34 14.87 29.98
C GLY A 291 5.46 15.47 29.13
N ALA A 292 5.19 16.17 28.01
CA ALA A 292 6.27 16.75 27.19
C ALA A 292 7.20 17.74 27.94
N LEU A 293 6.70 18.43 28.98
CA LEU A 293 7.45 19.39 29.80
C LEU A 293 8.07 18.78 31.07
N TRP A 294 8.21 17.45 31.13
CA TRP A 294 8.72 16.73 32.30
C TRP A 294 10.10 17.20 32.79
N TRP A 295 10.90 17.78 31.89
CA TRP A 295 12.26 18.24 32.16
C TRP A 295 12.34 19.64 32.80
N ILE A 296 11.24 20.41 32.82
CA ILE A 296 11.22 21.80 33.36
C ILE A 296 10.96 21.80 34.86
N THR A 297 9.93 21.10 35.31
CA THR A 297 9.58 20.99 36.73
C THR A 297 8.87 19.66 36.97
N LYS A 298 9.08 19.08 38.15
CA LYS A 298 8.39 17.87 38.60
C LYS A 298 7.03 18.16 39.26
N SER A 299 6.80 19.42 39.65
CA SER A 299 5.58 19.84 40.34
C SER A 299 4.40 19.94 39.37
N GLU A 300 3.38 19.08 39.54
CA GLU A 300 2.17 19.10 38.71
C GLU A 300 1.40 20.43 38.78
N ARG A 301 1.45 21.11 39.94
CA ARG A 301 0.79 22.40 40.13
C ARG A 301 1.41 23.49 39.27
N ASP A 302 2.73 23.49 39.16
CA ASP A 302 3.46 24.49 38.37
C ASP A 302 3.30 24.22 36.87
N ILE A 303 3.29 22.95 36.44
CA ILE A 303 2.97 22.61 35.04
C ILE A 303 1.55 23.05 34.69
N ARG A 304 0.60 22.87 35.60
CA ARG A 304 -0.79 23.28 35.39
C ARG A 304 -0.91 24.81 35.30
N SER A 305 -0.24 25.56 36.16
CA SER A 305 -0.27 27.03 36.10
C SER A 305 0.36 27.55 34.81
N ILE A 306 1.52 27.01 34.41
CA ILE A 306 2.18 27.32 33.13
C ILE A 306 1.23 27.04 31.96
N ARG A 307 0.56 25.88 31.95
CA ARG A 307 -0.37 25.50 30.87
C ARG A 307 -1.54 26.47 30.75
N VAL A 308 -2.15 26.85 31.87
CA VAL A 308 -3.35 27.70 31.86
C VAL A 308 -2.98 29.14 31.52
N VAL A 309 -1.98 29.72 32.19
CA VAL A 309 -1.59 31.13 32.00
C VAL A 309 -1.01 31.35 30.61
N ASN A 310 0.02 30.57 30.24
CA ASN A 310 0.66 30.74 28.94
C ASN A 310 -0.25 30.27 27.80
N GLY A 311 -1.11 29.28 28.05
CA GLY A 311 -2.11 28.83 27.09
C GLY A 311 -3.15 29.91 26.79
N ALA A 312 -3.63 30.64 27.81
CA ALA A 312 -4.55 31.75 27.62
C ALA A 312 -3.91 32.89 26.80
N VAL A 313 -2.69 33.29 27.13
CA VAL A 313 -1.95 34.33 26.39
C VAL A 313 -1.74 33.92 24.93
N ALA A 314 -1.26 32.70 24.71
CA ALA A 314 -1.01 32.19 23.36
C ALA A 314 -2.31 32.08 22.53
N LEU A 315 -3.41 31.68 23.16
CA LEU A 315 -4.72 31.58 22.50
C LEU A 315 -5.24 32.96 22.09
N VAL A 316 -5.10 33.99 22.94
CA VAL A 316 -5.46 35.37 22.58
C VAL A 316 -4.69 35.84 21.34
N VAL A 317 -3.36 35.68 21.34
CA VAL A 317 -2.52 36.14 20.22
C VAL A 317 -2.87 35.39 18.93
N VAL A 318 -3.02 34.06 18.99
CA VAL A 318 -3.35 33.25 17.81
C VAL A 318 -4.72 33.62 17.24
N VAL A 319 -5.73 33.82 18.10
CA VAL A 319 -7.08 34.21 17.65
C VAL A 319 -7.04 35.57 16.94
N ILE A 320 -6.40 36.58 17.52
CA ILE A 320 -6.28 37.91 16.89
C ILE A 320 -5.57 37.82 15.53
N CYS A 321 -4.49 37.03 15.44
CA CYS A 321 -3.77 36.85 14.17
C CYS A 321 -4.63 36.16 13.11
N LEU A 322 -5.42 35.14 13.48
CA LEU A 322 -6.35 34.46 12.58
C LEU A 322 -7.52 35.35 12.16
N GLU A 323 -8.00 36.23 13.04
CA GLU A 323 -9.04 37.20 12.69
C GLU A 323 -8.57 38.15 11.59
N ILE A 324 -7.38 38.76 11.77
CA ILE A 324 -6.80 39.68 10.78
C ILE A 324 -6.57 38.95 9.44
N ARG A 325 -5.94 37.77 9.50
CA ARG A 325 -5.47 37.06 8.30
C ARG A 325 -6.56 36.28 7.56
N VAL A 326 -7.54 35.73 8.26
CA VAL A 326 -8.55 34.83 7.68
C VAL A 326 -9.93 35.49 7.68
N VAL A 327 -10.40 35.95 8.83
CA VAL A 327 -11.79 36.44 8.95
C VAL A 327 -11.98 37.76 8.21
N PHE A 328 -11.18 38.78 8.54
CA PHE A 328 -11.33 40.10 7.91
C PHE A 328 -10.80 40.13 6.48
N HIS A 329 -9.67 39.46 6.22
CA HIS A 329 -9.09 39.42 4.88
C HIS A 329 -9.95 38.62 3.88
N SER A 330 -10.37 37.39 4.22
CA SER A 330 -11.08 36.51 3.28
C SER A 330 -12.60 36.58 3.41
N PHE A 331 -13.14 36.77 4.62
CA PHE A 331 -14.58 36.75 4.88
C PHE A 331 -15.18 38.11 5.23
N GLY A 332 -14.40 39.20 5.18
CA GLY A 332 -14.85 40.53 5.59
C GLY A 332 -16.10 41.02 4.86
N ARG A 333 -16.28 40.61 3.59
CA ARG A 333 -17.47 40.95 2.77
C ARG A 333 -18.77 40.32 3.25
N TYR A 334 -18.71 39.22 4.00
CA TYR A 334 -19.88 38.51 4.51
C TYR A 334 -20.30 39.00 5.91
N ILE A 335 -19.48 39.86 6.53
CA ILE A 335 -19.80 40.44 7.84
C ILE A 335 -20.75 41.60 7.61
N GLN A 336 -21.99 41.46 8.08
CA GLN A 336 -23.04 42.46 7.85
C GLN A 336 -23.01 43.64 8.82
N VAL A 337 -22.16 43.56 9.86
CA VAL A 337 -22.05 44.57 10.91
C VAL A 337 -21.07 45.67 10.50
N PRO A 338 -21.41 46.97 10.65
CA PRO A 338 -20.47 48.06 10.38
C PRO A 338 -19.32 48.11 11.40
N SER A 339 -18.18 48.68 10.98
CA SER A 339 -17.08 49.01 11.89
C SER A 339 -17.49 50.15 12.84
N PRO A 340 -17.03 50.15 14.12
CA PRO A 340 -16.05 49.24 14.75
C PRO A 340 -16.67 48.00 15.42
N LEU A 341 -18.00 47.86 15.43
CA LEU A 341 -18.69 46.77 16.13
C LEU A 341 -18.37 45.40 15.54
N ASN A 342 -18.05 45.33 14.25
CA ASN A 342 -17.58 44.10 13.61
C ASN A 342 -16.35 43.50 14.32
N TYR A 343 -15.33 44.31 14.65
CA TYR A 343 -14.12 43.86 15.34
C TYR A 343 -14.44 43.33 16.74
N VAL A 344 -15.29 44.03 17.49
CA VAL A 344 -15.69 43.63 18.85
C VAL A 344 -16.52 42.33 18.83
N LEU A 345 -17.50 42.21 17.94
CA LEU A 345 -18.34 41.02 17.89
C LEU A 345 -17.57 39.80 17.37
N VAL A 346 -16.75 39.96 16.34
CA VAL A 346 -15.89 38.87 15.83
C VAL A 346 -14.93 38.40 16.93
N THR A 347 -14.23 39.32 17.61
CA THR A 347 -13.34 38.97 18.73
C THR A 347 -14.08 38.24 19.86
N VAL A 348 -15.24 38.74 20.29
CA VAL A 348 -16.06 38.07 21.32
C VAL A 348 -16.43 36.65 20.89
N THR A 349 -16.77 36.45 19.63
CA THR A 349 -17.17 35.12 19.13
C THR A 349 -16.02 34.14 19.04
N MET A 350 -14.91 34.55 18.41
CA MET A 350 -13.76 33.69 18.19
C MET A 350 -13.00 33.43 19.48
N LEU A 351 -12.67 34.48 20.24
CA LEU A 351 -11.95 34.36 21.49
C LEU A 351 -12.81 33.70 22.56
N GLY A 352 -14.08 34.10 22.69
CA GLY A 352 -15.00 33.50 23.65
C GLY A 352 -15.23 32.01 23.38
N GLY A 353 -15.41 31.63 22.11
CA GLY A 353 -15.52 30.23 21.70
C GLY A 353 -14.25 29.42 21.97
N ALA A 354 -13.08 29.96 21.61
CA ALA A 354 -11.79 29.32 21.83
C ALA A 354 -11.45 29.17 23.34
N LEU A 355 -11.72 30.18 24.15
CA LEU A 355 -11.56 30.13 25.60
C LEU A 355 -12.53 29.13 26.25
N ALA A 356 -13.79 29.11 25.82
CA ALA A 356 -14.77 28.13 26.30
C ALA A 356 -14.33 26.70 26.00
N PHE A 357 -13.87 26.44 24.77
CA PHE A 357 -13.31 25.15 24.38
C PHE A 357 -12.05 24.79 25.18
N GLY A 358 -11.11 25.72 25.31
CA GLY A 358 -9.86 25.52 26.07
C GLY A 358 -10.12 25.24 27.56
N ALA A 359 -11.04 25.98 28.18
CA ALA A 359 -11.44 25.78 29.57
C ALA A 359 -12.07 24.41 29.80
N TYR A 360 -12.90 23.94 28.86
CA TYR A 360 -13.44 22.58 28.90
C TYR A 360 -12.35 21.52 28.70
N ALA A 361 -11.46 21.70 27.72
CA ALA A 361 -10.39 20.75 27.41
C ALA A 361 -9.38 20.58 28.55
N VAL A 362 -9.11 21.65 29.32
CA VAL A 362 -8.23 21.61 30.51
C VAL A 362 -8.97 21.14 31.77
N GLY A 363 -10.30 20.98 31.71
CA GLY A 363 -11.12 20.53 32.83
C GLY A 363 -11.33 21.58 33.93
N LEU A 364 -11.40 22.87 33.57
CA LEU A 364 -11.65 23.98 34.50
C LEU A 364 -13.14 24.14 34.87
N ILE A 365 -14.02 23.41 34.18
CA ILE A 365 -15.48 23.46 34.38
C ILE A 365 -15.85 22.32 35.33
N GLY A 366 -16.16 22.68 36.58
CA GLY A 366 -16.49 21.72 37.65
C GLY A 366 -17.23 22.37 38.81
N ASP A 367 -16.93 23.63 39.10
CA ASP A 367 -17.57 24.40 40.16
C ASP A 367 -18.87 25.08 39.69
N ALA A 368 -19.75 25.40 40.64
CA ALA A 368 -21.00 26.12 40.36
C ALA A 368 -20.74 27.49 39.68
N PHE A 369 -19.72 28.21 40.13
CA PHE A 369 -19.34 29.50 39.54
C PHE A 369 -18.75 29.34 38.13
N SER A 370 -17.84 28.39 37.91
CA SER A 370 -17.22 28.20 36.59
C SER A 370 -18.21 27.64 35.55
N SER A 371 -19.18 26.84 35.98
CA SER A 371 -20.29 26.41 35.12
C SER A 371 -21.24 27.55 34.75
N ILE A 372 -21.56 28.47 35.67
CA ILE A 372 -22.34 29.68 35.37
C ILE A 372 -21.58 30.56 34.38
N ALA A 373 -20.29 30.83 34.63
CA ALA A 373 -19.45 31.63 33.74
C ALA A 373 -19.37 31.00 32.33
N PHE A 374 -19.23 29.68 32.23
CA PHE A 374 -19.24 28.96 30.96
C PHE A 374 -20.59 29.10 30.22
N THR A 375 -21.70 29.03 30.94
CA THR A 375 -23.03 29.22 30.34
C THR A 375 -23.23 30.65 29.83
N ALA A 376 -22.85 31.67 30.61
CA ALA A 376 -22.95 33.07 30.21
C ALA A 376 -22.09 33.34 28.96
N MET A 377 -20.84 32.86 28.95
CA MET A 377 -19.95 32.99 27.79
C MET A 377 -20.51 32.30 26.54
N SER A 378 -21.06 31.09 26.67
CA SER A 378 -21.64 30.38 25.51
C SER A 378 -22.85 31.09 24.91
N VAL A 379 -23.69 31.71 25.76
CA VAL A 379 -24.84 32.52 25.32
C VAL A 379 -24.36 33.78 24.60
N LEU A 380 -23.39 34.50 25.19
CA LEU A 380 -22.81 35.70 24.58
C LEU A 380 -22.15 35.42 23.23
N VAL A 381 -21.35 34.35 23.14
CA VAL A 381 -20.68 33.92 21.90
C VAL A 381 -21.70 33.57 20.82
N SER A 382 -22.76 32.84 21.17
CA SER A 382 -23.80 32.47 20.19
C SER A 382 -24.61 33.66 19.70
N GLY A 383 -24.94 34.61 20.59
CA GLY A 383 -25.62 35.85 20.22
C GLY A 383 -24.77 36.75 19.34
N ALA A 384 -23.52 36.99 19.73
CA ALA A 384 -22.57 37.79 18.95
C ALA A 384 -22.33 37.17 17.56
N GLY A 385 -22.21 35.83 17.48
CA GLY A 385 -21.97 35.12 16.22
C GLY A 385 -23.15 35.23 15.26
N ALA A 386 -24.37 35.17 15.78
CA ALA A 386 -25.57 35.40 15.00
C ALA A 386 -25.64 36.81 14.40
N ILE A 387 -25.25 37.83 15.17
CA ILE A 387 -25.21 39.21 14.68
C ILE A 387 -24.15 39.37 13.58
N VAL A 388 -22.95 38.80 13.77
CA VAL A 388 -21.85 38.85 12.76
C VAL A 388 -22.29 38.24 11.43
N ILE A 389 -23.01 37.12 11.48
CA ILE A 389 -23.50 36.38 10.32
C ILE A 389 -24.68 37.09 9.62
N GLY A 390 -25.32 38.07 10.27
CA GLY A 390 -26.49 38.76 9.72
C GLY A 390 -27.82 38.08 10.02
N PHE A 391 -27.94 37.39 11.16
CA PHE A 391 -29.20 36.79 11.57
C PHE A 391 -30.19 37.89 12.00
N PRO A 392 -31.49 37.81 11.62
CA PRO A 392 -32.44 38.88 11.92
C PRO A 392 -32.58 39.12 13.43
N ILE A 393 -32.53 40.39 13.84
CA ILE A 393 -32.53 40.81 15.26
C ILE A 393 -33.78 40.30 15.99
N MET A 394 -34.93 40.24 15.31
CA MET A 394 -36.19 39.72 15.88
C MET A 394 -36.09 38.25 16.32
N PHE A 395 -35.22 37.46 15.69
CA PHE A 395 -35.02 36.05 15.99
C PHE A 395 -33.78 35.78 16.84
N LEU A 396 -33.09 36.83 17.33
CA LEU A 396 -31.91 36.72 18.17
C LEU A 396 -32.08 35.86 19.45
N PRO A 397 -33.29 35.75 20.07
CA PRO A 397 -33.49 34.79 21.15
C PRO A 397 -33.14 33.34 20.78
N LEU A 398 -33.32 32.92 19.51
CA LEU A 398 -33.03 31.55 19.07
C LEU A 398 -31.53 31.19 19.19
N PRO A 399 -30.58 31.99 18.66
CA PRO A 399 -29.16 31.81 18.93
C PRO A 399 -28.77 31.85 20.41
N LEU A 400 -29.38 32.71 21.23
CA LEU A 400 -29.09 32.75 22.66
C LEU A 400 -29.49 31.45 23.35
N ILE A 401 -30.67 30.92 23.02
CA ILE A 401 -31.17 29.63 23.49
C ILE A 401 -30.27 28.48 23.01
N CYS A 402 -29.75 28.57 21.78
CA CYS A 402 -28.78 27.62 21.23
C CYS A 402 -27.52 27.51 22.11
N GLY A 403 -26.88 28.65 22.43
CA GLY A 403 -25.72 28.71 23.31
C GLY A 403 -26.00 28.19 24.72
N PHE A 404 -27.19 28.49 25.27
CA PHE A 404 -27.62 27.97 26.57
C PHE A 404 -27.75 26.45 26.58
N TYR A 405 -28.37 25.85 25.56
CA TYR A 405 -28.52 24.40 25.47
C TYR A 405 -27.20 23.66 25.22
N LEU A 406 -26.27 24.27 24.48
CA LEU A 406 -24.91 23.76 24.34
C LEU A 406 -24.19 23.73 25.69
N ALA A 407 -24.24 24.83 26.45
CA ALA A 407 -23.59 24.90 27.75
C ALA A 407 -24.24 23.96 28.77
N ARG A 408 -25.57 23.81 28.72
CA ARG A 408 -26.31 22.83 29.53
C ARG A 408 -25.92 21.39 29.19
N PHE A 409 -25.65 21.08 27.92
CA PHE A 409 -25.15 19.76 27.54
C PHE A 409 -23.79 19.47 28.16
N PHE A 410 -22.83 20.39 28.10
CA PHE A 410 -21.50 20.15 28.69
C PHE A 410 -21.51 20.10 30.23
N THR A 411 -22.38 20.85 30.88
CA THR A 411 -22.48 20.89 32.36
C THR A 411 -23.33 19.75 32.93
N LYS A 412 -24.53 19.53 32.38
CA LYS A 412 -25.52 18.56 32.89
C LYS A 412 -25.57 17.23 32.11
N LYS A 413 -24.84 17.12 30.98
CA LYS A 413 -24.79 15.92 30.12
C LYS A 413 -26.17 15.44 29.62
N SER A 414 -27.12 16.34 29.46
CA SER A 414 -28.47 16.00 28.98
C SER A 414 -28.53 15.84 27.46
N LEU A 415 -28.91 14.66 26.97
CA LEU A 415 -29.07 14.41 25.51
C LEU A 415 -30.14 15.31 24.83
N PRO A 416 -31.31 15.58 25.45
CA PRO A 416 -32.31 16.45 24.81
C PRO A 416 -31.79 17.88 24.55
N SER A 417 -30.95 18.42 25.43
CA SER A 417 -30.35 19.74 25.20
C SER A 417 -29.38 19.74 24.03
N TYR A 418 -28.68 18.63 23.77
CA TYR A 418 -27.82 18.52 22.59
C TYR A 418 -28.63 18.55 21.29
N PHE A 419 -29.72 17.78 21.20
CA PHE A 419 -30.56 17.80 20.00
C PHE A 419 -31.27 19.15 19.79
N ALA A 420 -31.69 19.82 20.88
CA ALA A 420 -32.19 21.19 20.80
C ALA A 420 -31.14 22.16 20.27
N PHE A 421 -29.89 22.04 20.72
CA PHE A 421 -28.75 22.79 20.17
C PHE A 421 -28.54 22.49 18.67
N VAL A 422 -28.48 21.22 18.27
CA VAL A 422 -28.27 20.83 16.86
C VAL A 422 -29.37 21.40 15.96
N LEU A 423 -30.64 21.36 16.39
CA LEU A 423 -31.75 21.92 15.63
C LEU A 423 -31.61 23.44 15.46
N LEU A 424 -31.33 24.18 16.53
CA LEU A 424 -31.18 25.63 16.48
C LEU A 424 -29.93 26.06 15.69
N ALA A 425 -28.80 25.37 15.88
CA ALA A 425 -27.57 25.60 15.13
C ALA A 425 -27.76 25.31 13.63
N SER A 426 -28.49 24.23 13.29
CA SER A 426 -28.80 23.91 11.89
C SER A 426 -29.59 25.02 11.20
N LEU A 427 -30.53 25.65 11.91
CA LEU A 427 -31.31 26.79 11.39
C LEU A 427 -30.40 27.99 11.08
N MET A 428 -29.40 28.26 11.93
CA MET A 428 -28.43 29.34 11.70
C MET A 428 -27.55 29.07 10.46
N VAL A 429 -27.08 27.82 10.30
CA VAL A 429 -26.31 27.41 9.11
C VAL A 429 -27.16 27.52 7.84
N VAL A 430 -28.40 27.04 7.89
CA VAL A 430 -29.35 27.11 6.77
C VAL A 430 -29.59 28.57 6.38
N TRP A 431 -29.83 29.46 7.35
CA TRP A 431 -29.99 30.89 7.11
C TRP A 431 -28.78 31.52 6.40
N PHE A 432 -27.58 31.28 6.94
CA PHE A 432 -26.35 31.83 6.36
C PHE A 432 -26.16 31.41 4.90
N VAL A 433 -26.36 30.12 4.61
CA VAL A 433 -26.18 29.59 3.25
C VAL A 433 -27.28 30.07 2.32
N LEU A 434 -28.53 30.12 2.78
CA LEU A 434 -29.66 30.65 2.01
C LEU A 434 -29.41 32.09 1.59
N HIS A 435 -29.07 32.95 2.56
CA HIS A 435 -28.96 34.38 2.34
C HIS A 435 -27.75 34.77 1.47
N ASN A 436 -26.63 34.05 1.57
CA ASN A 436 -25.41 34.43 0.85
C ASN A 436 -25.21 33.70 -0.49
N PHE A 437 -25.65 32.44 -0.62
CA PHE A 437 -25.24 31.59 -1.75
C PHE A 437 -26.38 30.97 -2.55
N TRP A 438 -27.57 30.83 -1.98
CA TRP A 438 -28.61 29.98 -2.56
C TRP A 438 -29.33 30.62 -3.76
N ASP A 439 -29.43 31.94 -3.79
CA ASP A 439 -30.06 32.70 -4.88
C ASP A 439 -29.08 33.08 -6.00
N LEU A 440 -27.80 32.74 -5.83
CA LEU A 440 -26.78 32.94 -6.85
C LEU A 440 -26.91 31.87 -7.95
N ASN A 441 -27.23 32.32 -9.17
CA ASN A 441 -27.32 31.47 -10.37
C ASN A 441 -25.95 31.19 -10.99
N ILE A 442 -25.03 30.64 -10.21
CA ILE A 442 -23.69 30.24 -10.68
C ILE A 442 -23.67 28.72 -10.87
N TRP A 443 -23.05 28.27 -11.97
CA TRP A 443 -22.80 26.87 -12.22
C TRP A 443 -21.38 26.52 -11.73
N LEU A 444 -21.28 25.58 -10.80
CA LEU A 444 -20.03 25.21 -10.14
C LEU A 444 -19.90 23.67 -10.13
N ALA A 445 -18.76 23.15 -10.58
CA ALA A 445 -18.44 21.73 -10.50
C ALA A 445 -19.54 20.80 -11.07
N GLY A 446 -20.11 21.13 -12.24
CA GLY A 446 -21.12 20.28 -12.88
C GLY A 446 -22.56 20.49 -12.40
N MET A 447 -22.80 21.35 -11.40
CA MET A 447 -24.09 21.51 -10.72
C MET A 447 -24.43 22.99 -10.50
N SER A 448 -25.71 23.32 -10.30
CA SER A 448 -26.07 24.67 -9.84
C SER A 448 -25.64 24.87 -8.39
N LEU A 449 -25.17 26.08 -8.06
CA LEU A 449 -24.75 26.45 -6.70
C LEU A 449 -25.86 26.22 -5.67
N LYS A 450 -27.13 26.36 -6.07
CA LYS A 450 -28.31 26.03 -5.27
C LYS A 450 -28.46 24.54 -4.94
N SER A 451 -28.11 23.64 -5.86
CA SER A 451 -28.09 22.20 -5.54
C SER A 451 -26.90 21.87 -4.65
N PHE A 452 -25.77 22.52 -4.90
CA PHE A 452 -24.55 22.34 -4.14
C PHE A 452 -24.71 22.80 -2.68
N SER A 453 -25.32 23.96 -2.46
CA SER A 453 -25.58 24.51 -1.13
C SER A 453 -26.46 23.58 -0.28
N LYS A 454 -27.46 22.92 -0.88
CA LYS A 454 -28.27 21.89 -0.22
C LYS A 454 -27.43 20.72 0.28
N LEU A 455 -26.47 20.23 -0.51
CA LEU A 455 -25.58 19.13 -0.13
C LEU A 455 -24.66 19.53 1.01
N VAL A 456 -24.09 20.74 0.97
CA VAL A 456 -23.23 21.27 2.04
C VAL A 456 -24.02 21.41 3.35
N VAL A 457 -25.21 22.01 3.29
CA VAL A 457 -26.10 22.15 4.46
C VAL A 457 -26.45 20.78 5.03
N ALA A 458 -26.86 19.82 4.20
CA ALA A 458 -27.15 18.46 4.65
C ALA A 458 -25.94 17.80 5.32
N ASN A 459 -24.74 17.98 4.78
CA ASN A 459 -23.52 17.43 5.33
C ASN A 459 -23.16 18.05 6.70
N VAL A 460 -23.28 19.38 6.84
CA VAL A 460 -23.05 20.09 8.12
C VAL A 460 -24.05 19.66 9.19
N ILE A 461 -25.33 19.50 8.82
CA ILE A 461 -26.37 19.02 9.75
C ILE A 461 -26.05 17.60 10.22
N LEU A 462 -25.65 16.71 9.32
CA LEU A 462 -25.22 15.36 9.69
C LEU A 462 -23.98 15.38 10.60
N ALA A 463 -22.99 16.22 10.31
CA ALA A 463 -21.79 16.36 11.13
C ALA A 463 -22.10 16.80 12.58
N MET A 464 -23.10 17.67 12.76
CA MET A 464 -23.58 18.09 14.08
C MET A 464 -24.46 17.03 14.75
N ALA A 465 -25.27 16.28 14.01
CA ALA A 465 -26.20 15.31 14.58
C ALA A 465 -25.51 14.02 15.04
N VAL A 466 -24.54 13.51 14.26
CA VAL A 466 -23.91 12.20 14.48
C VAL A 466 -23.23 12.05 15.86
N PRO A 467 -22.48 13.04 16.40
CA PRO A 467 -21.93 12.94 17.75
C PRO A 467 -23.00 12.79 18.84
N GLY A 468 -24.16 13.44 18.67
CA GLY A 468 -25.31 13.27 19.57
C GLY A 468 -25.92 11.88 19.49
N LEU A 469 -26.05 11.34 18.27
CA LEU A 469 -26.52 9.97 18.06
C LEU A 469 -25.55 8.96 18.72
N ALA A 470 -24.24 9.22 18.70
CA ALA A 470 -23.21 8.34 19.28
C ALA A 470 -23.37 8.12 20.79
N LEU A 471 -24.03 9.05 21.48
CA LEU A 471 -24.28 8.98 22.92
C LEU A 471 -25.52 8.13 23.28
N PHE A 472 -26.29 7.66 22.30
CA PHE A 472 -27.44 6.79 22.57
C PHE A 472 -27.01 5.41 23.10
N PRO A 473 -27.91 4.71 23.83
CA PRO A 473 -27.68 3.33 24.23
C PRO A 473 -27.33 2.42 23.04
N ARG A 474 -26.52 1.38 23.28
CA ARG A 474 -26.03 0.45 22.24
C ARG A 474 -27.11 -0.14 21.32
N LYS A 475 -28.38 -0.20 21.76
CA LYS A 475 -29.53 -0.65 20.94
C LYS A 475 -29.74 0.23 19.69
N PHE A 476 -29.42 1.51 19.76
CA PHE A 476 -29.61 2.49 18.68
C PHE A 476 -28.32 2.80 17.90
N ARG A 477 -27.27 2.00 18.08
CA ARG A 477 -25.98 2.15 17.40
C ARG A 477 -26.12 2.16 15.86
N PHE A 478 -27.09 1.45 15.32
CA PHE A 478 -27.38 1.46 13.88
C PHE A 478 -27.61 2.88 13.31
N LEU A 479 -28.23 3.79 14.08
CA LEU A 479 -28.45 5.17 13.65
C LEU A 479 -27.14 5.95 13.50
N THR A 480 -26.18 5.70 14.39
CA THR A 480 -24.85 6.33 14.35
C THR A 480 -24.06 5.80 13.17
N GLU A 481 -24.18 4.50 12.91
CA GLU A 481 -23.53 3.82 11.81
C GLU A 481 -24.05 4.31 10.45
N ILE A 482 -25.37 4.40 10.27
CA ILE A 482 -25.95 4.99 9.06
C ILE A 482 -25.55 6.45 8.92
N GLY A 483 -25.72 7.25 9.99
CA GLY A 483 -25.44 8.69 9.94
C GLY A 483 -23.99 9.00 9.55
N LEU A 484 -23.04 8.20 10.04
CA LEU A 484 -21.62 8.39 9.73
C LEU A 484 -21.28 7.89 8.31
N VAL A 485 -21.90 6.81 7.84
CA VAL A 485 -21.79 6.37 6.43
C VAL A 485 -22.41 7.39 5.48
N SER A 486 -23.58 7.95 5.79
CA SER A 486 -24.22 8.98 4.96
C SER A 486 -23.41 10.26 4.92
N HIS A 487 -22.84 10.69 6.05
CA HIS A 487 -21.92 11.83 6.09
C HIS A 487 -20.68 11.58 5.24
N ALA A 488 -20.05 10.39 5.37
CA ALA A 488 -18.88 10.05 4.55
C ALA A 488 -19.21 10.01 3.05
N LEU A 489 -20.36 9.44 2.66
CA LEU A 489 -20.81 9.40 1.27
C LEU A 489 -21.03 10.80 0.69
N LEU A 490 -21.70 11.69 1.42
CA LEU A 490 -21.92 13.07 0.99
C LEU A 490 -20.60 13.83 0.88
N LEU A 491 -19.69 13.67 1.85
CA LEU A 491 -18.38 14.29 1.79
C LEU A 491 -17.56 13.79 0.59
N CYS A 492 -17.56 12.48 0.30
CA CYS A 492 -16.90 11.93 -0.89
C CYS A 492 -17.52 12.48 -2.18
N HIS A 493 -18.86 12.63 -2.23
CA HIS A 493 -19.53 13.21 -3.40
C HIS A 493 -19.14 14.68 -3.60
N ILE A 494 -19.20 15.50 -2.56
CA ILE A 494 -18.85 16.92 -2.59
C ILE A 494 -17.39 17.11 -3.03
N GLU A 495 -16.46 16.37 -2.43
CA GLU A 495 -15.04 16.46 -2.79
C GLU A 495 -14.77 15.97 -4.21
N ASN A 496 -15.43 14.91 -4.69
CA ASN A 496 -15.28 14.42 -6.06
C ASN A 496 -15.72 15.48 -7.08
N GLN A 497 -16.83 16.17 -6.84
CA GLN A 497 -17.27 17.27 -7.70
C GLN A 497 -16.23 18.40 -7.66
N PHE A 498 -15.83 18.84 -6.47
CA PHE A 498 -14.89 19.95 -6.32
C PHE A 498 -13.50 19.69 -6.91
N PHE A 499 -12.98 18.47 -6.81
CA PHE A 499 -11.64 18.13 -7.26
C PHE A 499 -11.61 17.68 -8.72
N ASN A 500 -12.45 16.72 -9.12
CA ASN A 500 -12.39 16.18 -10.48
C ASN A 500 -13.09 17.07 -11.51
N TYR A 501 -14.26 17.65 -11.21
CA TYR A 501 -14.94 18.48 -12.20
C TYR A 501 -14.25 19.82 -12.41
N SER A 502 -13.63 20.41 -11.38
CA SER A 502 -12.85 21.63 -11.56
C SER A 502 -11.65 21.39 -12.47
N ASN A 503 -10.88 20.33 -12.22
CA ASN A 503 -9.71 19.97 -13.03
C ASN A 503 -10.06 19.59 -14.48
N ILE A 504 -11.23 19.00 -14.73
CA ILE A 504 -11.65 18.62 -16.10
C ILE A 504 -12.11 19.84 -16.93
N TYR A 505 -12.79 20.80 -16.32
CA TYR A 505 -13.43 21.91 -17.06
C TYR A 505 -12.64 23.22 -17.02
N TYR A 506 -11.81 23.45 -16.01
CA TYR A 506 -10.96 24.65 -15.88
C TYR A 506 -9.49 24.36 -16.23
N PHE A 507 -9.26 23.42 -17.15
CA PHE A 507 -7.92 23.10 -17.64
C PHE A 507 -7.34 24.31 -18.39
N GLY A 508 -6.36 25.00 -17.81
CA GLY A 508 -5.67 26.17 -18.41
C GLY A 508 -5.85 27.52 -17.69
N MET A 509 -6.54 27.58 -16.54
CA MET A 509 -6.49 28.73 -15.62
C MET A 509 -5.51 28.38 -14.49
N ASP A 510 -4.21 28.50 -14.75
CA ASP A 510 -3.12 27.87 -13.98
C ASP A 510 -2.99 28.32 -12.51
N ASP A 511 -3.67 29.38 -12.07
CA ASP A 511 -3.41 29.99 -10.76
C ASP A 511 -4.41 29.63 -9.64
N ASP A 512 -5.62 29.16 -9.94
CA ASP A 512 -6.68 29.00 -8.92
C ASP A 512 -7.26 27.56 -8.87
N VAL A 513 -6.53 26.65 -8.23
CA VAL A 513 -7.07 25.32 -7.88
C VAL A 513 -8.21 25.47 -6.86
N MET A 514 -9.46 25.29 -7.31
CA MET A 514 -10.66 25.48 -6.49
C MET A 514 -10.72 24.57 -5.25
N TYR A 515 -10.18 23.36 -5.32
CA TYR A 515 -10.10 22.43 -4.20
C TYR A 515 -8.72 21.77 -4.09
N PRO A 516 -7.89 22.17 -3.11
CA PRO A 516 -6.51 21.71 -3.05
C PRO A 516 -6.37 20.21 -2.74
N SER A 517 -5.36 19.58 -3.34
CA SER A 517 -5.03 18.15 -3.14
C SER A 517 -4.73 17.80 -1.69
N TYR A 518 -4.10 18.70 -0.93
CA TYR A 518 -3.82 18.49 0.49
C TYR A 518 -5.10 18.37 1.34
N MET A 519 -6.21 18.98 0.92
CA MET A 519 -7.50 18.84 1.62
C MET A 519 -8.05 17.42 1.47
N VAL A 520 -8.00 16.84 0.27
CA VAL A 520 -8.39 15.43 0.04
C VAL A 520 -7.57 14.48 0.91
N VAL A 521 -6.25 14.70 0.95
CA VAL A 521 -5.32 13.89 1.75
C VAL A 521 -5.65 13.99 3.25
N THR A 522 -5.81 15.21 3.76
CA THR A 522 -6.05 15.45 5.18
C THR A 522 -7.42 14.92 5.62
N THR A 523 -8.50 15.17 4.87
CA THR A 523 -9.84 14.66 5.23
C THR A 523 -9.88 13.13 5.18
N THR A 524 -9.14 12.51 4.27
CA THR A 524 -9.02 11.05 4.18
C THR A 524 -8.30 10.46 5.38
N PHE A 525 -7.11 10.95 5.73
CA PHE A 525 -6.34 10.40 6.85
C PHE A 525 -6.99 10.68 8.21
N VAL A 526 -7.53 11.89 8.40
CA VAL A 526 -8.28 12.24 9.61
C VAL A 526 -9.54 11.37 9.72
N GLY A 527 -10.28 11.18 8.62
CA GLY A 527 -11.45 10.29 8.57
C GLY A 527 -11.11 8.86 8.97
N LEU A 528 -10.03 8.29 8.44
CA LEU A 528 -9.55 6.94 8.79
C LEU A 528 -9.08 6.84 10.25
N ALA A 529 -8.35 7.84 10.74
CA ALA A 529 -7.88 7.88 12.12
C ALA A 529 -9.05 7.94 13.13
N LEU A 530 -10.04 8.78 12.85
CA LEU A 530 -11.25 8.90 13.66
C LEU A 530 -12.11 7.63 13.58
N ALA A 531 -12.32 7.06 12.39
CA ALA A 531 -13.05 5.81 12.24
C ALA A 531 -12.39 4.67 13.04
N ARG A 532 -11.05 4.59 13.04
CA ARG A 532 -10.30 3.62 13.84
C ARG A 532 -10.49 3.86 15.33
N LYS A 533 -10.44 5.12 15.80
CA LYS A 533 -10.69 5.46 17.20
C LYS A 533 -12.11 5.01 17.62
N LEU A 534 -13.11 5.32 16.81
CA LEU A 534 -14.51 4.96 17.08
C LEU A 534 -14.78 3.45 17.14
N VAL A 535 -13.99 2.63 16.42
CA VAL A 535 -14.05 1.17 16.56
C VAL A 535 -13.40 0.68 17.84
N VAL A 536 -12.24 1.23 18.20
CA VAL A 536 -11.54 0.89 19.45
C VAL A 536 -12.42 1.22 20.65
N ASP A 537 -13.10 2.36 20.61
CA ASP A 537 -14.04 2.81 21.65
C ASP A 537 -15.38 2.04 21.61
N CYS A 538 -15.53 1.07 20.69
CA CYS A 538 -16.73 0.27 20.51
C CYS A 538 -17.99 1.10 20.19
N CYS A 539 -17.84 2.27 19.58
CA CYS A 539 -18.93 3.13 19.11
C CYS A 539 -19.47 2.69 17.73
N ILE A 540 -18.63 2.11 16.87
CA ILE A 540 -19.01 1.68 15.50
C ILE A 540 -18.68 0.20 15.25
N GLY A 541 -19.59 -0.55 14.63
CA GLY A 541 -19.42 -1.96 14.32
C GLY A 541 -18.34 -2.23 13.26
N PRO A 542 -17.81 -3.47 13.18
CA PRO A 542 -16.74 -3.81 12.23
C PRO A 542 -17.17 -3.70 10.76
N LYS A 543 -18.46 -3.94 10.45
CA LYS A 543 -19.00 -3.78 9.09
C LYS A 543 -18.98 -2.33 8.63
N THR A 544 -19.43 -1.42 9.49
CA THR A 544 -19.49 0.01 9.20
C THR A 544 -18.08 0.60 9.09
N PHE A 545 -17.15 0.19 9.96
CA PHE A 545 -15.74 0.55 9.83
C PHE A 545 -15.12 0.11 8.51
N TRP A 546 -15.45 -1.10 8.05
CA TRP A 546 -15.01 -1.61 6.77
C TRP A 546 -15.51 -0.73 5.61
N ILE A 547 -16.81 -0.37 5.60
CA ILE A 547 -17.39 0.53 4.59
C ILE A 547 -16.70 1.89 4.61
N LEU A 548 -16.53 2.49 5.79
CA LEU A 548 -15.88 3.80 5.94
C LEU A 548 -14.42 3.78 5.52
N THR A 549 -13.71 2.70 5.83
CA THR A 549 -12.33 2.52 5.38
C THR A 549 -12.28 2.53 3.86
N CYS A 550 -13.17 1.80 3.19
CA CYS A 550 -13.25 1.79 1.73
C CYS A 550 -13.57 3.18 1.17
N LEU A 551 -14.60 3.87 1.69
CA LEU A 551 -15.02 5.20 1.23
C LEU A 551 -13.96 6.28 1.42
N TYR A 552 -13.25 6.29 2.56
CA TYR A 552 -12.17 7.26 2.75
C TYR A 552 -10.97 6.90 1.88
N SER A 553 -10.57 5.64 1.80
CA SER A 553 -9.43 5.23 0.95
C SER A 553 -9.68 5.43 -0.55
N SER A 554 -10.94 5.36 -1.00
CA SER A 554 -11.32 5.61 -2.39
C SER A 554 -11.11 7.07 -2.81
N LYS A 555 -11.09 8.03 -1.86
CA LYS A 555 -10.76 9.43 -2.18
C LYS A 555 -9.35 9.60 -2.74
N LEU A 556 -8.40 8.77 -2.30
CA LEU A 556 -7.00 8.87 -2.76
C LEU A 556 -6.86 8.62 -4.26
N SER A 557 -7.80 7.89 -4.90
CA SER A 557 -7.74 7.69 -6.34
C SER A 557 -7.92 8.97 -7.14
N MET A 558 -8.57 10.00 -6.57
CA MET A 558 -8.70 11.32 -7.21
C MET A 558 -7.34 11.95 -7.49
N LEU A 559 -6.34 11.70 -6.64
CA LEU A 559 -5.01 12.30 -6.77
C LEU A 559 -4.21 11.71 -7.95
N PHE A 560 -4.59 10.52 -8.42
CA PHE A 560 -3.88 9.82 -9.47
C PHE A 560 -4.58 9.91 -10.83
N ILE A 561 -5.91 9.86 -10.86
CA ILE A 561 -6.70 9.85 -12.09
C ILE A 561 -7.84 10.87 -11.99
N THR A 562 -7.90 11.76 -12.97
CA THR A 562 -8.96 12.77 -13.12
C THR A 562 -10.07 12.25 -14.02
N SER A 563 -11.04 11.52 -13.44
CA SER A 563 -12.24 11.09 -14.18
C SER A 563 -13.48 11.16 -13.29
N LYS A 564 -14.65 11.37 -13.90
CA LYS A 564 -15.90 11.75 -13.21
C LYS A 564 -16.36 10.69 -12.21
N SER A 565 -16.10 9.42 -12.49
CA SER A 565 -16.58 8.26 -11.72
C SER A 565 -15.52 7.60 -10.84
N VAL A 566 -14.28 8.10 -10.84
CA VAL A 566 -13.11 7.41 -10.25
C VAL A 566 -13.31 7.07 -8.78
N VAL A 567 -13.84 7.98 -7.96
CA VAL A 567 -14.08 7.75 -6.52
C VAL A 567 -15.09 6.64 -6.28
N TRP A 568 -16.13 6.57 -7.10
CA TRP A 568 -17.20 5.58 -6.94
C TRP A 568 -16.76 4.21 -7.40
N VAL A 569 -16.04 4.16 -8.53
CA VAL A 569 -15.44 2.94 -9.05
C VAL A 569 -14.40 2.39 -8.07
N SER A 570 -13.50 3.22 -7.55
CA SER A 570 -12.51 2.80 -6.56
C SER A 570 -13.18 2.35 -5.26
N ALA A 571 -14.26 3.01 -4.81
CA ALA A 571 -15.03 2.57 -3.64
C ALA A 571 -15.66 1.19 -3.85
N VAL A 572 -16.29 0.94 -5.02
CA VAL A 572 -16.92 -0.34 -5.37
C VAL A 572 -15.88 -1.47 -5.48
N LEU A 573 -14.72 -1.21 -6.08
CA LEU A 573 -13.60 -2.15 -6.14
C LEU A 573 -13.05 -2.47 -4.74
N LEU A 574 -12.81 -1.44 -3.92
CA LEU A 574 -12.31 -1.64 -2.56
C LEU A 574 -13.31 -2.40 -1.69
N LEU A 575 -14.61 -2.14 -1.81
CA LEU A 575 -15.67 -2.92 -1.16
C LEU A 575 -15.71 -4.37 -1.68
N ALA A 576 -15.40 -4.65 -2.95
CA ALA A 576 -15.34 -6.02 -3.42
C ALA A 576 -14.14 -6.81 -2.86
N ILE A 577 -12.97 -6.17 -2.78
CA ILE A 577 -11.67 -6.84 -2.52
C ILE A 577 -11.33 -6.94 -1.03
N SER A 578 -11.72 -5.96 -0.22
CA SER A 578 -11.30 -5.86 1.18
C SER A 578 -12.03 -6.72 2.24
N PRO A 579 -13.24 -7.31 2.02
CA PRO A 579 -13.90 -8.14 3.03
C PRO A 579 -13.04 -9.28 3.62
N PRO A 580 -12.27 -10.06 2.83
CA PRO A 580 -11.36 -11.08 3.35
C PRO A 580 -10.29 -10.50 4.28
N LEU A 581 -9.84 -9.27 4.05
CA LEU A 581 -8.78 -8.64 4.85
C LEU A 581 -9.29 -8.03 6.16
N LEU A 582 -10.46 -7.40 6.10
CA LEU A 582 -10.97 -6.54 7.18
C LEU A 582 -12.09 -7.17 8.00
N LEU A 583 -12.94 -8.01 7.40
CA LEU A 583 -14.20 -8.45 8.00
C LEU A 583 -14.09 -9.84 8.63
N TYR A 584 -13.33 -10.75 8.01
CA TYR A 584 -13.18 -12.14 8.46
C TYR A 584 -11.89 -12.41 9.26
N LYS A 585 -11.06 -11.37 9.50
CA LYS A 585 -9.79 -11.49 10.22
C LYS A 585 -10.02 -11.60 11.73
N ASP A 586 -10.04 -12.83 12.24
CA ASP A 586 -10.06 -13.11 13.68
C ASP A 586 -8.62 -13.24 14.21
N ARG A 587 -8.15 -12.30 15.03
CA ARG A 587 -6.77 -12.29 15.55
C ARG A 587 -6.48 -13.47 16.50
N ALA A 588 -7.51 -14.14 17.00
CA ALA A 588 -7.41 -15.18 18.02
C ALA A 588 -7.35 -16.62 17.48
N LYS A 589 -7.67 -16.86 16.21
CA LYS A 589 -7.68 -18.22 15.63
C LYS A 589 -6.93 -18.26 14.31
N THR A 590 -6.01 -19.19 14.19
CA THR A 590 -5.25 -19.52 12.96
C THR A 590 -6.08 -20.19 11.88
N ALA A 591 -7.32 -20.61 12.19
CA ALA A 591 -8.25 -21.22 11.24
C ALA A 591 -9.35 -20.22 10.84
N SER A 592 -9.55 -20.08 9.53
CA SER A 592 -10.55 -19.20 8.93
C SER A 592 -11.98 -19.65 9.22
N LYS A 593 -12.90 -18.69 9.43
CA LYS A 593 -14.35 -18.94 9.59
C LYS A 593 -15.12 -19.04 8.26
N MET A 594 -14.48 -18.75 7.12
CA MET A 594 -15.18 -18.51 5.86
C MET A 594 -15.55 -19.83 5.17
N LYS A 595 -16.85 -20.01 4.91
CA LYS A 595 -17.36 -21.22 4.22
C LYS A 595 -16.97 -21.19 2.74
N ALA A 596 -16.82 -22.36 2.11
CA ALA A 596 -16.45 -22.47 0.69
C ALA A 596 -17.40 -21.68 -0.24
N TRP A 597 -18.72 -21.79 -0.02
CA TRP A 597 -19.73 -21.00 -0.74
C TRP A 597 -19.47 -19.48 -0.65
N GLN A 598 -19.11 -18.96 0.53
CA GLN A 598 -18.78 -17.54 0.71
C GLN A 598 -17.53 -17.14 -0.09
N GLY A 599 -16.56 -18.04 -0.21
CA GLY A 599 -15.38 -17.88 -1.07
C GLY A 599 -15.77 -17.67 -2.53
N TYR A 600 -16.61 -18.55 -3.06
CA TYR A 600 -17.09 -18.45 -4.44
C TYR A 600 -17.94 -17.19 -4.67
N THR A 601 -18.81 -16.81 -3.72
CA THR A 601 -19.59 -15.57 -3.85
C THR A 601 -18.70 -14.34 -3.84
N HIS A 602 -17.67 -14.29 -3.00
CA HIS A 602 -16.73 -13.15 -2.99
C HIS A 602 -15.92 -13.08 -4.28
N ALA A 603 -15.47 -14.22 -4.82
CA ALA A 603 -14.80 -14.27 -6.12
C ALA A 603 -15.73 -13.77 -7.25
N ALA A 604 -17.00 -14.19 -7.26
CA ALA A 604 -17.98 -13.72 -8.24
C ALA A 604 -18.25 -12.21 -8.14
N VAL A 605 -18.37 -11.68 -6.92
CA VAL A 605 -18.53 -10.23 -6.68
C VAL A 605 -17.29 -9.45 -7.14
N ILE A 606 -16.09 -9.97 -6.91
CA ILE A 606 -14.85 -9.36 -7.43
C ILE A 606 -14.88 -9.29 -8.95
N THR A 607 -15.17 -10.40 -9.63
CA THR A 607 -15.20 -10.44 -11.11
C THR A 607 -16.26 -9.52 -11.70
N LEU A 608 -17.44 -9.44 -11.07
CA LEU A 608 -18.52 -8.56 -11.50
C LEU A 608 -18.18 -7.09 -11.24
N SER A 609 -17.58 -6.79 -10.09
CA SER A 609 -17.11 -5.44 -9.74
C SER A 609 -16.04 -4.95 -10.70
N THR A 610 -15.02 -5.78 -11.00
CA THR A 610 -13.99 -5.44 -12.00
C THR A 610 -14.61 -5.22 -13.37
N TRP A 611 -15.65 -5.98 -13.74
CA TRP A 611 -16.34 -5.84 -15.02
C TRP A 611 -17.06 -4.50 -15.14
N PHE A 612 -17.82 -4.15 -14.10
CA PHE A 612 -18.53 -2.88 -14.02
C PHE A 612 -17.57 -1.68 -14.07
N CYS A 613 -16.37 -1.84 -13.50
CA CYS A 613 -15.36 -0.80 -13.38
C CYS A 613 -14.38 -0.71 -14.55
N ARG A 614 -14.57 -1.51 -15.61
CA ARG A 614 -13.60 -1.67 -16.71
C ARG A 614 -13.19 -0.36 -17.40
N GLU A 615 -14.12 0.57 -17.58
CA GLU A 615 -13.86 1.82 -18.31
C GLU A 615 -12.76 2.63 -17.64
N THR A 616 -12.87 2.82 -16.32
CA THR A 616 -11.82 3.51 -15.55
C THR A 616 -10.51 2.75 -15.54
N VAL A 617 -10.54 1.41 -15.45
CA VAL A 617 -9.33 0.57 -15.50
C VAL A 617 -8.60 0.76 -16.83
N PHE A 618 -9.36 0.89 -17.92
CA PHE A 618 -8.82 1.13 -19.25
C PHE A 618 -8.28 2.55 -19.41
N GLU A 619 -8.94 3.55 -18.85
CA GLU A 619 -8.42 4.93 -18.76
C GLU A 619 -7.08 4.97 -18.00
N VAL A 620 -6.98 4.31 -16.84
CA VAL A 620 -5.71 4.23 -16.08
C VAL A 620 -4.62 3.59 -16.93
N LEU A 621 -4.97 2.53 -17.64
CA LEU A 621 -4.02 1.78 -18.45
C LEU A 621 -3.52 2.59 -19.65
N GLN A 622 -4.42 3.32 -20.31
CA GLN A 622 -4.08 4.25 -21.38
C GLN A 622 -3.19 5.38 -20.86
N TRP A 623 -3.51 5.95 -19.69
CA TRP A 623 -2.68 6.98 -19.05
C TRP A 623 -1.28 6.46 -18.73
N TRP A 624 -1.15 5.25 -18.20
CA TRP A 624 0.15 4.62 -17.91
C TRP A 624 0.94 4.31 -19.19
N TYR A 625 0.28 3.73 -20.20
CA TYR A 625 0.94 3.26 -21.41
C TYR A 625 1.26 4.39 -22.40
N GLY A 626 0.57 5.54 -22.30
CA GLY A 626 0.74 6.71 -23.15
C GLY A 626 0.24 6.53 -24.59
N LYS A 627 -0.25 5.33 -24.94
CA LYS A 627 -0.81 4.96 -26.25
C LYS A 627 -2.13 4.20 -26.04
N PRO A 628 -3.04 4.20 -27.01
CA PRO A 628 -4.24 3.37 -26.92
C PRO A 628 -3.81 1.89 -26.79
N PRO A 629 -4.20 1.20 -25.69
CA PRO A 629 -3.80 -0.19 -25.47
C PRO A 629 -4.53 -1.13 -26.42
N SER A 630 -3.87 -2.20 -26.84
CA SER A 630 -4.49 -3.26 -27.67
C SER A 630 -5.55 -4.04 -26.88
N ASP A 631 -6.56 -4.57 -27.58
CA ASP A 631 -7.67 -5.33 -26.97
C ASP A 631 -7.18 -6.54 -26.14
N GLY A 632 -6.16 -7.24 -26.61
CA GLY A 632 -5.55 -8.35 -25.90
C GLY A 632 -4.89 -7.92 -24.59
N LEU A 633 -4.28 -6.73 -24.57
CA LEU A 633 -3.69 -6.13 -23.38
C LEU A 633 -4.79 -5.71 -22.39
N LEU A 634 -5.89 -5.10 -22.85
CA LEU A 634 -7.04 -4.72 -22.02
C LEU A 634 -7.66 -5.94 -21.31
N LEU A 635 -7.95 -7.01 -22.06
CA LEU A 635 -8.48 -8.25 -21.50
C LEU A 635 -7.47 -8.93 -20.56
N GLY A 636 -6.18 -8.92 -20.92
CA GLY A 636 -5.12 -9.46 -20.08
C GLY A 636 -5.04 -8.78 -18.73
N PHE A 637 -5.04 -7.45 -18.70
CA PHE A 637 -5.07 -6.67 -17.45
C PHE A 637 -6.32 -6.96 -16.63
N PHE A 638 -7.48 -7.09 -17.25
CA PHE A 638 -8.73 -7.46 -16.56
C PHE A 638 -8.62 -8.83 -15.85
N ILE A 639 -8.09 -9.85 -16.55
CA ILE A 639 -7.91 -11.19 -15.99
C ILE A 639 -6.87 -11.19 -14.86
N ILE A 640 -5.75 -10.47 -15.03
CA ILE A 640 -4.75 -10.35 -13.96
C ILE A 640 -5.36 -9.66 -12.74
N LEU A 641 -6.03 -8.53 -12.91
CA LEU A 641 -6.57 -7.75 -11.81
C LEU A 641 -7.60 -8.55 -11.00
N SER A 642 -8.50 -9.27 -11.67
CA SER A 642 -9.45 -10.16 -10.99
C SER A 642 -8.75 -11.32 -10.26
N GLY A 643 -7.70 -11.90 -10.85
CA GLY A 643 -6.87 -12.93 -10.21
C GLY A 643 -6.11 -12.42 -8.98
N LEU A 644 -5.47 -11.25 -9.08
CA LEU A 644 -4.75 -10.60 -7.98
C LEU A 644 -5.69 -10.23 -6.83
N ALA A 645 -6.89 -9.70 -7.15
CA ALA A 645 -7.93 -9.40 -6.19
C ALA A 645 -8.41 -10.62 -5.39
N CYS A 646 -8.31 -11.83 -5.96
CA CYS A 646 -8.67 -13.08 -5.29
C CYS A 646 -7.56 -13.64 -4.36
N ILE A 647 -6.32 -13.12 -4.40
CA ILE A 647 -5.19 -13.63 -3.59
C ILE A 647 -5.50 -13.63 -2.09
N PRO A 648 -6.04 -12.56 -1.47
CA PRO A 648 -6.33 -12.56 -0.04
C PRO A 648 -7.30 -13.66 0.40
N ILE A 649 -8.25 -14.03 -0.46
CA ILE A 649 -9.20 -15.12 -0.20
C ILE A 649 -8.44 -16.44 -0.07
N VAL A 650 -7.61 -16.76 -1.06
CA VAL A 650 -6.89 -18.04 -1.13
C VAL A 650 -5.75 -18.10 -0.11
N ALA A 651 -4.98 -17.01 0.05
CA ALA A 651 -3.81 -16.97 0.92
C ALA A 651 -4.17 -17.00 2.41
N LEU A 652 -5.24 -16.30 2.82
CA LEU A 652 -5.61 -16.19 4.24
C LEU A 652 -6.67 -17.22 4.68
N HIS A 653 -7.65 -17.54 3.83
CA HIS A 653 -8.79 -18.37 4.24
C HIS A 653 -8.70 -19.82 3.73
N PHE A 654 -8.19 -20.02 2.51
CA PHE A 654 -8.09 -21.33 1.86
C PHE A 654 -6.64 -21.79 1.66
N SER A 655 -5.74 -21.42 2.57
CA SER A 655 -4.32 -21.79 2.49
C SER A 655 -4.07 -23.30 2.51
N HIS A 656 -5.02 -24.07 3.06
CA HIS A 656 -5.01 -25.53 3.09
C HIS A 656 -5.45 -26.18 1.76
N VAL A 657 -6.23 -25.46 0.94
CA VAL A 657 -6.78 -25.98 -0.32
C VAL A 657 -5.78 -25.73 -1.45
N GLN A 658 -5.03 -26.77 -1.81
CA GLN A 658 -4.01 -26.69 -2.88
C GLN A 658 -4.62 -26.42 -4.26
N SER A 659 -5.83 -26.94 -4.55
CA SER A 659 -6.52 -26.69 -5.82
C SER A 659 -6.82 -25.20 -6.04
N ALA A 660 -7.21 -24.47 -4.99
CA ALA A 660 -7.48 -23.03 -5.06
C ALA A 660 -6.21 -22.22 -5.39
N LYS A 661 -5.08 -22.56 -4.76
CA LYS A 661 -3.78 -21.92 -5.05
C LYS A 661 -3.37 -22.14 -6.51
N ARG A 662 -3.52 -23.36 -7.01
CA ARG A 662 -3.17 -23.73 -8.38
C ARG A 662 -4.07 -23.03 -9.40
N CYS A 663 -5.39 -22.99 -9.15
CA CYS A 663 -6.33 -22.27 -9.99
C CYS A 663 -6.00 -20.77 -10.07
N LEU A 664 -5.63 -20.16 -8.93
CA LEU A 664 -5.22 -18.76 -8.91
C LEU A 664 -3.95 -18.50 -9.73
N VAL A 665 -2.94 -19.38 -9.62
CA VAL A 665 -1.73 -19.30 -10.45
C VAL A 665 -2.08 -19.38 -11.94
N LEU A 666 -3.00 -20.27 -12.32
CA LEU A 666 -3.42 -20.41 -13.71
C LEU A 666 -4.13 -19.15 -14.22
N VAL A 667 -5.04 -18.55 -13.44
CA VAL A 667 -5.73 -17.29 -13.81
C VAL A 667 -4.73 -16.15 -13.99
N VAL A 668 -3.78 -16.00 -13.06
CA VAL A 668 -2.74 -14.95 -13.18
C VAL A 668 -1.84 -15.20 -14.39
N ALA A 669 -1.45 -16.46 -14.64
CA ALA A 669 -0.66 -16.82 -15.81
C ALA A 669 -1.42 -16.57 -17.12
N MET A 670 -2.73 -16.86 -17.16
CA MET A 670 -3.59 -16.54 -18.31
C MET A 670 -3.57 -15.05 -18.59
N GLY A 671 -3.81 -14.20 -17.59
CA GLY A 671 -3.76 -12.76 -17.80
C GLY A 671 -2.38 -12.26 -18.26
N LEU A 672 -1.28 -12.82 -17.73
CA LEU A 672 0.08 -12.50 -18.17
C LEU A 672 0.32 -12.87 -19.64
N LEU A 673 -0.16 -14.03 -20.08
CA LEU A 673 -0.05 -14.45 -21.48
C LEU A 673 -0.81 -13.52 -22.41
N PHE A 674 -2.00 -13.05 -22.03
CA PHE A 674 -2.75 -12.06 -22.80
C PHE A 674 -2.02 -10.72 -22.91
N ILE A 675 -1.36 -10.26 -21.85
CA ILE A 675 -0.55 -9.02 -21.88
C ILE A 675 0.69 -9.18 -22.78
N LEU A 676 1.36 -10.33 -22.71
CA LEU A 676 2.60 -10.58 -23.46
C LEU A 676 2.35 -10.84 -24.95
N LEU A 677 1.32 -11.62 -25.27
CA LEU A 677 1.03 -12.07 -26.64
C LEU A 677 0.05 -11.15 -27.38
N GLN A 678 -0.69 -10.30 -26.66
CA GLN A 678 -1.65 -9.33 -27.20
C GLN A 678 -2.49 -9.88 -28.36
N PRO A 679 -3.24 -10.99 -28.15
CA PRO A 679 -4.06 -11.56 -29.22
C PRO A 679 -5.14 -10.54 -29.60
N PRO A 680 -5.33 -10.20 -30.89
CA PRO A 680 -6.42 -9.34 -31.28
C PRO A 680 -7.75 -10.08 -31.11
N ILE A 681 -8.72 -9.35 -30.60
CA ILE A 681 -10.04 -9.86 -30.24
C ILE A 681 -11.02 -9.21 -31.21
N GLN A 682 -11.81 -10.00 -31.94
CA GLN A 682 -12.92 -9.45 -32.72
C GLN A 682 -14.02 -9.03 -31.75
N LEU A 683 -13.99 -7.76 -31.37
CA LEU A 683 -14.63 -7.27 -30.16
C LEU A 683 -16.09 -6.85 -30.40
N SER A 684 -16.92 -7.78 -30.88
CA SER A 684 -18.37 -7.55 -31.04
C SER A 684 -19.21 -7.98 -29.82
N TRP A 685 -18.63 -8.65 -28.80
CA TRP A 685 -19.45 -9.30 -27.77
C TRP A 685 -19.44 -8.69 -26.35
N ALA A 686 -18.56 -7.76 -25.94
CA ALA A 686 -18.65 -7.30 -24.54
C ALA A 686 -17.90 -6.03 -24.09
N PHE A 687 -16.90 -5.51 -24.81
CA PHE A 687 -16.01 -4.41 -24.33
C PHE A 687 -16.11 -3.13 -25.19
N HIS A 688 -17.31 -2.67 -25.51
CA HIS A 688 -17.50 -1.40 -26.23
C HIS A 688 -17.13 -0.24 -25.29
N SER A 689 -15.92 0.31 -25.41
CA SER A 689 -15.65 1.67 -24.93
C SER A 689 -15.50 2.61 -26.11
N ASP A 690 -16.36 3.62 -26.16
CA ASP A 690 -16.38 4.60 -27.23
C ASP A 690 -15.10 5.45 -27.25
N LEU A 691 -14.45 5.59 -26.08
CA LEU A 691 -13.20 6.33 -25.89
C LEU A 691 -12.01 5.68 -26.62
N ILE A 692 -11.86 4.36 -26.52
CA ILE A 692 -10.74 3.61 -27.10
C ILE A 692 -10.93 3.43 -28.61
N ARG A 693 -12.19 3.30 -29.05
CA ARG A 693 -12.54 3.28 -30.47
C ARG A 693 -12.18 4.61 -31.16
N ALA A 694 -12.47 5.74 -30.52
CA ALA A 694 -12.08 7.05 -31.03
C ALA A 694 -10.54 7.22 -31.12
N ALA A 695 -9.79 6.61 -30.19
CA ALA A 695 -8.33 6.66 -30.19
C ALA A 695 -7.68 5.73 -31.25
N HIS A 696 -8.30 4.60 -31.58
CA HIS A 696 -7.81 3.69 -32.63
C HIS A 696 -8.26 4.08 -34.05
N GLN A 697 -9.27 4.94 -34.16
CA GLN A 697 -9.83 5.41 -35.44
C GLN A 697 -9.44 6.88 -35.72
N SER A 698 -8.28 7.34 -35.23
CA SER A 698 -7.75 8.62 -35.69
C SER A 698 -7.49 8.52 -37.20
N ALA A 699 -8.05 9.46 -37.96
CA ALA A 699 -7.91 9.49 -39.42
C ALA A 699 -6.43 9.60 -39.87
N ASP A 700 -5.56 10.03 -38.97
CA ASP A 700 -4.12 10.17 -39.16
C ASP A 700 -3.39 8.82 -39.26
N ASP A 701 -3.72 7.82 -38.43
CA ASP A 701 -3.02 6.52 -38.48
C ASP A 701 -3.31 5.75 -39.78
N ILE A 702 -4.56 5.83 -40.27
CA ILE A 702 -4.98 5.19 -41.53
C ILE A 702 -4.40 5.92 -42.74
N SER A 703 -4.23 7.24 -42.67
CA SER A 703 -3.66 8.05 -43.76
C SER A 703 -2.13 7.99 -43.82
N ILE A 704 -1.44 7.84 -42.68
CA ILE A 704 0.03 7.76 -42.62
C ILE A 704 0.54 6.36 -42.95
N TYR A 705 -0.11 5.30 -42.45
CA TYR A 705 0.40 3.92 -42.57
C TYR A 705 -0.36 3.03 -43.57
N GLY A 706 -1.47 3.52 -44.13
CA GLY A 706 -2.29 2.79 -45.09
C GLY A 706 -3.02 1.58 -44.48
N PHE A 707 -3.80 0.88 -45.29
CA PHE A 707 -4.48 -0.36 -44.88
C PHE A 707 -3.44 -1.48 -44.72
N VAL A 708 -2.97 -1.70 -43.49
CA VAL A 708 -2.06 -2.82 -43.18
C VAL A 708 -2.83 -4.12 -43.34
N ALA A 709 -2.40 -4.97 -44.29
CA ALA A 709 -2.99 -6.28 -44.54
C ALA A 709 -3.06 -7.12 -43.25
N SER A 710 -4.26 -7.56 -42.89
CA SER A 710 -4.52 -8.30 -41.65
C SER A 710 -3.84 -9.68 -41.70
N LYS A 711 -2.74 -9.84 -40.97
CA LYS A 711 -2.20 -11.18 -40.69
C LYS A 711 -3.25 -12.02 -39.94
N PRO A 712 -3.38 -13.34 -40.20
CA PRO A 712 -4.26 -14.20 -39.44
C PRO A 712 -3.73 -14.35 -38.01
N THR A 713 -4.46 -13.78 -37.06
CA THR A 713 -4.00 -13.59 -35.68
C THR A 713 -4.60 -14.58 -34.68
N TRP A 714 -5.52 -15.44 -35.13
CA TRP A 714 -6.06 -16.57 -34.39
C TRP A 714 -5.00 -17.60 -33.88
N PRO A 715 -3.81 -17.79 -34.50
CA PRO A 715 -2.82 -18.75 -34.00
C PRO A 715 -2.30 -18.43 -32.60
N SER A 716 -2.23 -17.14 -32.23
CA SER A 716 -1.83 -16.70 -30.89
C SER A 716 -2.70 -17.30 -29.77
N TRP A 717 -3.99 -17.54 -30.04
CA TRP A 717 -4.92 -18.20 -29.10
C TRP A 717 -4.55 -19.66 -28.84
N LEU A 718 -4.08 -20.37 -29.87
CA LEU A 718 -3.61 -21.75 -29.72
C LEU A 718 -2.33 -21.82 -28.87
N LEU A 719 -1.42 -20.87 -29.02
CA LEU A 719 -0.23 -20.78 -28.19
C LEU A 719 -0.58 -20.56 -26.71
N ILE A 720 -1.54 -19.67 -26.43
CA ILE A 720 -2.04 -19.43 -25.06
C ILE A 720 -2.64 -20.71 -24.47
N VAL A 721 -3.47 -21.43 -25.24
CA VAL A 721 -4.06 -22.71 -24.81
C VAL A 721 -2.98 -23.76 -24.51
N ALA A 722 -1.94 -23.87 -25.34
CA ALA A 722 -0.83 -24.79 -25.12
C ALA A 722 -0.09 -24.50 -23.80
N ILE A 723 0.26 -23.24 -23.56
CA ILE A 723 0.99 -22.83 -22.34
C ILE A 723 0.11 -23.01 -21.09
N LEU A 724 -1.18 -22.71 -21.17
CA LEU A 724 -2.09 -22.93 -20.04
C LEU A 724 -2.32 -24.41 -19.73
N LEU A 725 -2.45 -25.27 -20.76
CA LEU A 725 -2.56 -26.71 -20.57
C LEU A 725 -1.30 -27.28 -19.91
N THR A 726 -0.12 -26.88 -20.37
CA THR A 726 1.16 -27.33 -19.79
C THR A 726 1.31 -26.88 -18.34
N LEU A 727 0.97 -25.63 -18.04
CA LEU A 727 0.98 -25.12 -16.66
C LEU A 727 -0.06 -25.83 -15.78
N ALA A 728 -1.25 -26.14 -16.30
CA ALA A 728 -2.30 -26.89 -15.59
C ALA A 728 -1.87 -28.34 -15.26
N ALA A 729 -1.11 -28.97 -16.16
CA ALA A 729 -0.55 -30.30 -15.96
C ALA A 729 0.57 -30.31 -14.91
N VAL A 730 1.53 -29.36 -14.99
CA VAL A 730 2.64 -29.24 -14.02
C VAL A 730 2.12 -28.90 -12.63
N THR A 731 1.14 -27.99 -12.54
CA THR A 731 0.51 -27.65 -11.26
C THR A 731 -0.41 -28.77 -10.74
N SER A 732 -0.65 -29.85 -11.49
CA SER A 732 -1.53 -30.98 -11.17
C SER A 732 -2.97 -30.56 -10.84
N ILE A 733 -3.48 -29.53 -11.53
CA ILE A 733 -4.92 -29.24 -11.60
C ILE A 733 -5.60 -30.35 -12.39
N ILE A 734 -4.98 -30.73 -13.52
CA ILE A 734 -5.35 -31.91 -14.28
C ILE A 734 -4.59 -33.10 -13.67
N PRO A 735 -5.26 -34.19 -13.27
CA PRO A 735 -4.62 -35.35 -12.65
C PRO A 735 -3.89 -36.24 -13.67
N VAL A 736 -2.97 -35.67 -14.48
CA VAL A 736 -2.17 -36.35 -15.51
C VAL A 736 -1.29 -37.47 -14.93
N LYS A 737 -0.91 -37.34 -13.66
CA LYS A 737 -0.12 -38.34 -12.95
C LYS A 737 -0.89 -39.63 -12.66
N TYR A 738 -2.20 -39.53 -12.44
CA TYR A 738 -3.03 -40.63 -11.92
C TYR A 738 -3.87 -41.31 -13.00
N MET A 739 -4.31 -40.57 -14.03
CA MET A 739 -5.15 -41.09 -15.10
C MET A 739 -4.41 -41.07 -16.43
N VAL A 740 -4.27 -42.24 -17.06
CA VAL A 740 -3.54 -42.40 -18.35
C VAL A 740 -4.32 -41.77 -19.51
N GLU A 741 -5.65 -41.86 -19.50
CA GLU A 741 -6.52 -41.25 -20.52
C GLU A 741 -6.37 -39.71 -20.54
N MET A 742 -6.37 -39.07 -19.38
CA MET A 742 -6.15 -37.61 -19.30
C MET A 742 -4.75 -37.20 -19.76
N ARG A 743 -3.75 -38.10 -19.65
CA ARG A 743 -2.38 -37.88 -20.14
C ARG A 743 -2.31 -37.93 -21.67
N THR A 744 -3.02 -38.87 -22.31
CA THR A 744 -3.08 -38.94 -23.78
C THR A 744 -3.80 -37.72 -24.35
N PHE A 745 -4.95 -37.33 -23.76
CA PHE A 745 -5.68 -36.14 -24.18
C PHE A 745 -4.87 -34.85 -23.98
N TYR A 746 -4.13 -34.74 -22.87
CA TYR A 746 -3.23 -33.61 -22.62
C TYR A 746 -2.09 -33.53 -23.66
N ALA A 747 -1.38 -34.64 -23.91
CA ALA A 747 -0.29 -34.67 -24.89
C ALA A 747 -0.79 -34.31 -26.29
N LEU A 748 -1.90 -34.91 -26.72
CA LEU A 748 -2.54 -34.61 -28.01
C LEU A 748 -2.97 -33.14 -28.10
N GLY A 749 -3.59 -32.59 -27.05
CA GLY A 749 -4.03 -31.20 -27.01
C GLY A 749 -2.89 -30.20 -27.14
N VAL A 750 -1.81 -30.36 -26.36
CA VAL A 750 -0.62 -29.51 -26.43
C VAL A 750 0.07 -29.63 -27.79
N GLY A 751 0.26 -30.87 -28.28
CA GLY A 751 0.87 -31.13 -29.58
C GLY A 751 0.11 -30.54 -30.75
N CYS A 752 -1.22 -30.70 -30.80
CA CYS A 752 -2.05 -30.11 -31.86
C CYS A 752 -2.03 -28.58 -31.81
N SER A 753 -2.17 -27.97 -30.63
CA SER A 753 -2.18 -26.51 -30.50
C SER A 753 -0.85 -25.85 -30.91
N LEU A 754 0.29 -26.39 -30.47
CA LEU A 754 1.62 -25.90 -30.86
C LEU A 754 1.93 -26.19 -32.33
N GLY A 755 1.56 -27.39 -32.81
CA GLY A 755 1.77 -27.78 -34.20
C GLY A 755 1.04 -26.85 -35.17
N ILE A 756 -0.24 -26.56 -34.89
CA ILE A 756 -1.04 -25.65 -35.71
C ILE A 756 -0.47 -24.23 -35.63
N TYR A 757 -0.09 -23.74 -34.43
CA TYR A 757 0.54 -22.42 -34.26
C TYR A 757 1.82 -22.27 -35.11
N ILE A 758 2.77 -23.19 -34.97
CA ILE A 758 4.04 -23.16 -35.71
C ILE A 758 3.78 -23.24 -37.22
N SER A 759 2.82 -24.06 -37.64
CA SER A 759 2.49 -24.25 -39.06
C SER A 759 1.90 -22.99 -39.71
N VAL A 760 1.06 -22.23 -38.99
CA VAL A 760 0.39 -21.03 -39.54
C VAL A 760 1.30 -19.79 -39.44
N GLU A 761 2.06 -19.64 -38.36
CA GLU A 761 2.92 -18.46 -38.17
C GLU A 761 4.14 -18.46 -39.12
N TYR A 762 4.73 -19.63 -39.36
CA TYR A 762 5.97 -19.75 -40.12
C TYR A 762 5.81 -20.36 -41.52
N PHE A 763 4.74 -21.14 -41.77
CA PHE A 763 4.57 -21.92 -43.01
C PHE A 763 3.18 -21.75 -43.66
N LEU A 764 2.77 -20.48 -43.86
CA LEU A 764 1.43 -20.10 -44.33
C LEU A 764 1.06 -20.58 -45.76
N GLN A 765 2.04 -20.89 -46.61
CA GLN A 765 1.84 -21.07 -48.06
C GLN A 765 1.68 -22.53 -48.55
N ALA A 766 1.79 -23.54 -47.68
CA ALA A 766 1.74 -24.95 -48.10
C ALA A 766 0.90 -25.84 -47.15
N THR A 767 -0.34 -26.16 -47.57
CA THR A 767 -1.31 -26.94 -46.77
C THR A 767 -0.85 -28.36 -46.42
N ILE A 768 -0.15 -29.04 -47.34
CA ILE A 768 0.37 -30.40 -47.12
C ILE A 768 1.51 -30.38 -46.09
N LEU A 769 2.37 -29.36 -46.13
CA LEU A 769 3.46 -29.20 -45.19
C LEU A 769 2.95 -28.92 -43.76
N GLN A 770 1.85 -28.16 -43.64
CA GLN A 770 1.20 -27.88 -42.34
C GLN A 770 0.74 -29.17 -41.65
N ALA A 771 0.11 -30.10 -42.39
CA ALA A 771 -0.35 -31.37 -41.82
C ALA A 771 0.82 -32.21 -41.26
N PHE A 772 1.95 -32.27 -41.98
CA PHE A 772 3.12 -32.99 -41.50
C PHE A 772 3.75 -32.34 -40.26
N ILE A 773 3.90 -31.01 -40.24
CA ILE A 773 4.43 -30.27 -39.08
C ILE A 773 3.56 -30.52 -37.83
N VAL A 774 2.24 -30.52 -37.97
CA VAL A 774 1.32 -30.84 -36.86
C VAL A 774 1.55 -32.26 -36.35
N VAL A 775 1.65 -33.26 -37.23
CA VAL A 775 1.92 -34.66 -36.85
C VAL A 775 3.25 -34.79 -36.11
N ILE A 776 4.30 -34.10 -36.57
CA ILE A 776 5.62 -34.10 -35.92
C ILE A 776 5.51 -33.55 -34.50
N VAL A 777 4.89 -32.39 -34.31
CA VAL A 777 4.76 -31.75 -33.00
C VAL A 777 3.82 -32.54 -32.06
N VAL A 778 2.82 -33.23 -32.59
CA VAL A 778 2.01 -34.19 -31.81
C VAL A 778 2.87 -35.38 -31.36
N CYS A 779 3.64 -35.98 -32.25
CA CYS A 779 4.52 -37.10 -31.90
C CYS A 779 5.59 -36.71 -30.86
N THR A 780 6.18 -35.51 -30.95
CA THR A 780 7.11 -35.01 -29.92
C THR A 780 6.42 -34.81 -28.57
N SER A 781 5.24 -34.20 -28.54
CA SER A 781 4.50 -33.98 -27.30
C SER A 781 4.12 -35.30 -26.61
N ILE A 782 3.70 -36.32 -27.37
CA ILE A 782 3.41 -37.66 -26.85
C ILE A 782 4.70 -38.28 -26.30
N PHE A 783 5.81 -38.18 -27.02
CA PHE A 783 7.09 -38.72 -26.57
C PHE A 783 7.50 -38.09 -25.22
N VAL A 784 7.54 -36.77 -25.13
CA VAL A 784 7.94 -35.98 -23.95
C VAL A 784 7.03 -36.24 -22.73
N VAL A 785 5.72 -36.31 -22.93
CA VAL A 785 4.80 -36.52 -21.81
C VAL A 785 4.90 -37.94 -21.24
N PHE A 786 5.15 -38.94 -22.09
CA PHE A 786 5.26 -40.34 -21.68
C PHE A 786 6.66 -40.75 -21.21
N THR A 787 7.71 -39.99 -21.53
CA THR A 787 9.04 -40.11 -20.91
C THR A 787 9.01 -39.59 -19.47
N HIS A 788 8.44 -38.41 -19.24
CA HIS A 788 8.32 -37.82 -17.90
C HIS A 788 7.33 -38.57 -16.98
N PHE A 789 6.27 -39.14 -17.56
CA PHE A 789 5.34 -40.00 -16.83
C PHE A 789 5.18 -41.36 -17.55
N PRO A 790 5.96 -42.39 -17.17
CA PRO A 790 5.85 -43.70 -17.79
C PRO A 790 4.52 -44.39 -17.44
N SER A 791 4.01 -45.20 -18.37
CA SER A 791 2.84 -46.06 -18.19
C SER A 791 3.18 -47.49 -18.63
N ALA A 792 2.38 -48.49 -18.25
CA ALA A 792 2.64 -49.88 -18.62
C ALA A 792 2.61 -50.09 -20.16
N SER A 793 1.86 -49.27 -20.89
CA SER A 793 1.80 -49.30 -22.36
C SER A 793 2.90 -48.47 -23.02
N SER A 794 3.46 -47.45 -22.37
CA SER A 794 4.42 -46.53 -23.02
C SER A 794 5.71 -47.21 -23.45
N ILE A 795 6.18 -48.21 -22.71
CA ILE A 795 7.44 -48.92 -23.01
C ILE A 795 7.39 -49.61 -24.40
N LYS A 796 6.21 -50.05 -24.84
CA LYS A 796 6.03 -50.69 -26.15
C LYS A 796 5.83 -49.68 -27.29
N PHE A 797 5.12 -48.58 -27.03
CA PHE A 797 4.74 -47.62 -28.06
C PHE A 797 5.77 -46.51 -28.30
N LEU A 798 6.54 -46.12 -27.30
CA LEU A 798 7.48 -44.98 -27.38
C LEU A 798 8.57 -45.16 -28.49
N PRO A 799 9.17 -46.34 -28.70
CA PRO A 799 10.14 -46.54 -29.79
C PRO A 799 9.54 -46.36 -31.18
N TRP A 800 8.28 -46.78 -31.37
CA TRP A 800 7.56 -46.62 -32.63
C TRP A 800 7.23 -45.15 -32.91
N VAL A 801 6.84 -44.38 -31.89
CA VAL A 801 6.60 -42.93 -32.02
C VAL A 801 7.90 -42.19 -32.36
N PHE A 802 9.03 -42.58 -31.77
CA PHE A 802 10.33 -42.01 -32.10
C PHE A 802 10.79 -42.37 -33.52
N GLY A 803 10.59 -43.62 -33.96
CA GLY A 803 10.87 -44.03 -35.33
C GLY A 803 10.04 -43.25 -36.36
N LEU A 804 8.76 -43.01 -36.06
CA LEU A 804 7.88 -42.18 -36.88
C LEU A 804 8.39 -40.73 -36.97
N LEU A 805 8.78 -40.13 -35.83
CA LEU A 805 9.38 -38.78 -35.79
C LEU A 805 10.62 -38.65 -36.69
N VAL A 806 11.55 -39.61 -36.59
CA VAL A 806 12.79 -39.61 -37.39
C VAL A 806 12.50 -39.79 -38.88
N SER A 807 11.50 -40.62 -39.22
CA SER A 807 11.12 -40.86 -40.63
C SER A 807 10.47 -39.65 -41.31
N LEU A 808 9.83 -38.75 -40.55
CA LEU A 808 9.20 -37.54 -41.09
C LEU A 808 10.19 -36.42 -41.44
N PHE A 809 11.43 -36.47 -40.91
CA PHE A 809 12.45 -35.45 -41.16
C PHE A 809 12.85 -35.33 -42.65
N PRO A 810 13.30 -36.39 -43.33
CA PRO A 810 13.68 -36.31 -44.73
C PRO A 810 12.49 -35.95 -45.64
N VAL A 811 11.30 -36.44 -45.28
CA VAL A 811 10.06 -36.24 -46.05
C VAL A 811 9.66 -34.76 -46.04
N THR A 812 9.62 -34.13 -44.87
CA THR A 812 9.27 -32.69 -44.77
C THR A 812 10.30 -31.76 -45.42
N TYR A 813 11.59 -32.07 -45.30
CA TYR A 813 12.67 -31.29 -45.90
C TYR A 813 12.61 -31.31 -47.45
N LEU A 814 12.35 -32.47 -48.05
CA LEU A 814 12.20 -32.61 -49.50
C LEU A 814 10.91 -31.95 -50.03
N LEU A 815 9.80 -32.10 -49.30
CA LEU A 815 8.49 -31.59 -49.69
C LEU A 815 8.46 -30.06 -49.72
N GLU A 816 9.09 -29.40 -48.75
CA GLU A 816 9.24 -27.93 -48.71
C GLU A 816 10.00 -27.41 -49.94
N GLY A 817 11.04 -28.15 -50.36
CA GLY A 817 11.82 -27.83 -51.55
C GLY A 817 11.04 -27.92 -52.86
N GLN A 818 10.08 -28.84 -52.97
CA GLN A 818 9.31 -29.04 -54.20
C GLN A 818 8.04 -28.18 -54.29
N LEU A 819 7.33 -27.96 -53.18
CA LEU A 819 6.05 -27.22 -53.19
C LEU A 819 6.24 -25.74 -53.51
N ARG A 820 7.28 -25.09 -52.96
CA ARG A 820 7.55 -23.67 -53.22
C ARG A 820 8.23 -23.45 -54.58
N GLY A 821 9.04 -24.42 -55.03
CA GLY A 821 9.60 -24.44 -56.39
C GLY A 821 8.53 -24.61 -57.48
N ARG A 822 7.42 -25.31 -57.19
CA ARG A 822 6.31 -25.49 -58.13
C ARG A 822 5.43 -24.24 -58.27
N ASN A 823 5.23 -23.48 -57.19
CA ASN A 823 4.49 -22.21 -57.25
C ASN A 823 5.24 -21.14 -58.08
N VAL A 824 6.57 -21.19 -58.13
CA VAL A 824 7.41 -20.31 -58.98
C VAL A 824 7.23 -20.59 -60.46
N LEU A 825 6.92 -21.83 -60.86
CA LEU A 825 6.67 -22.18 -62.26
C LEU A 825 5.23 -21.88 -62.72
N GLY A 826 4.31 -21.62 -61.79
CA GLY A 826 2.88 -21.46 -62.07
C GLY A 826 2.41 -20.03 -62.39
N GLU A 827 3.18 -19.01 -62.00
CA GLU A 827 2.83 -17.58 -62.19
C GLU A 827 3.67 -16.88 -63.28
N GLY A 828 4.48 -17.61 -64.05
CA GLY A 828 5.36 -17.06 -65.07
C GLY A 828 4.68 -16.70 -66.40
N ILE A 829 3.68 -15.82 -66.39
CA ILE A 829 3.21 -15.13 -67.60
C ILE A 829 2.98 -13.65 -67.25
N VAL A 830 3.89 -12.78 -67.74
CA VAL A 830 3.89 -11.30 -67.85
C VAL A 830 4.77 -10.51 -66.85
N GLY A 831 5.97 -10.06 -67.29
CA GLY A 831 6.59 -8.78 -66.84
C GLY A 831 8.10 -8.76 -66.53
N GLU A 832 8.96 -8.78 -67.56
CA GLU A 832 10.39 -9.15 -67.52
C GLU A 832 11.43 -8.11 -67.00
N ALA A 833 11.10 -7.20 -66.08
CA ALA A 833 12.12 -6.27 -65.52
C ALA A 833 12.01 -5.96 -64.02
N LEU A 834 10.90 -6.34 -63.37
CA LEU A 834 10.75 -6.31 -61.90
C LEU A 834 10.93 -7.71 -61.28
N GLU A 835 11.25 -8.71 -62.11
CA GLU A 835 11.25 -10.14 -61.77
C GLU A 835 12.53 -10.61 -61.09
N GLU A 836 13.71 -10.04 -61.39
CA GLU A 836 14.99 -10.56 -60.85
C GLU A 836 15.13 -10.35 -59.34
N ASP A 837 14.74 -9.16 -58.83
CA ASP A 837 14.72 -8.88 -57.39
C ASP A 837 13.69 -9.75 -56.65
N ASN A 838 12.52 -9.98 -57.26
CA ASN A 838 11.51 -10.88 -56.72
C ASN A 838 11.96 -12.35 -56.74
N LYS A 839 12.74 -12.77 -57.75
CA LYS A 839 13.31 -14.13 -57.85
C LYS A 839 14.41 -14.37 -56.82
N LEU A 840 15.28 -13.39 -56.60
CA LEU A 840 16.30 -13.43 -55.54
C LEU A 840 15.66 -13.43 -54.14
N LEU A 841 14.68 -12.56 -53.91
CA LEU A 841 13.97 -12.47 -52.64
C LEU A 841 13.19 -13.77 -52.34
N THR A 842 12.60 -14.40 -53.35
CA THR A 842 11.91 -15.69 -53.20
C THR A 842 12.87 -16.86 -52.98
N ILE A 843 14.02 -16.93 -53.66
CA ILE A 843 15.06 -17.94 -53.39
C ILE A 843 15.58 -17.82 -51.95
N LEU A 844 15.86 -16.59 -51.50
CA LEU A 844 16.26 -16.33 -50.12
C LEU A 844 15.16 -16.73 -49.11
N THR A 845 13.88 -16.56 -49.44
CA THR A 845 12.78 -17.04 -48.57
C THR A 845 12.64 -18.56 -48.53
N ILE A 846 13.01 -19.27 -49.61
CA ILE A 846 13.02 -20.74 -49.65
C ILE A 846 14.16 -21.29 -48.80
N GLU A 847 15.35 -20.70 -48.91
CA GLU A 847 16.52 -21.09 -48.12
C GLU A 847 16.36 -20.73 -46.64
N GLY A 848 15.77 -19.56 -46.35
CA GLY A 848 15.34 -19.17 -45.00
C GLY A 848 14.32 -20.14 -44.38
N ALA A 849 13.39 -20.68 -45.18
CA ALA A 849 12.40 -21.63 -44.69
C ALA A 849 13.00 -23.01 -44.39
N ARG A 850 13.86 -23.54 -45.28
CA ARG A 850 14.60 -24.81 -45.05
C ARG A 850 15.51 -24.75 -43.83
N THR A 851 16.19 -23.62 -43.62
CA THR A 851 17.04 -23.43 -42.44
C THR A 851 16.20 -23.32 -41.16
N SER A 852 15.02 -22.70 -41.22
CA SER A 852 14.06 -22.67 -40.09
C SER A 852 13.51 -24.06 -39.74
N LEU A 853 13.21 -24.90 -40.74
CA LEU A 853 12.74 -26.27 -40.54
C LEU A 853 13.85 -27.15 -39.94
N LEU A 854 15.09 -27.02 -40.42
CA LEU A 854 16.26 -27.68 -39.83
C LEU A 854 16.46 -27.25 -38.36
N GLY A 855 16.30 -25.96 -38.08
CA GLY A 855 16.36 -25.40 -36.73
C GLY A 855 15.27 -25.95 -35.80
N LEU A 856 14.04 -26.14 -36.30
CA LEU A 856 12.93 -26.75 -35.55
C LEU A 856 13.25 -28.20 -35.16
N TYR A 857 13.74 -29.00 -36.10
CA TYR A 857 14.12 -30.39 -35.81
C TYR A 857 15.31 -30.49 -34.86
N ALA A 858 16.33 -29.64 -35.02
CA ALA A 858 17.44 -29.56 -34.10
C ALA A 858 16.97 -29.24 -32.66
N ALA A 859 16.02 -28.31 -32.52
CA ALA A 859 15.42 -27.96 -31.24
C ALA A 859 14.62 -29.12 -30.63
N ILE A 860 13.83 -29.84 -31.43
CA ILE A 860 13.07 -31.02 -31.00
C ILE A 860 13.99 -32.13 -30.49
N PHE A 861 15.02 -32.50 -31.26
CA PHE A 861 15.95 -33.55 -30.87
C PHE A 861 16.81 -33.14 -29.66
N MET A 862 17.19 -31.87 -29.55
CA MET A 862 17.89 -31.35 -28.38
C MET A 862 17.02 -31.43 -27.12
N LEU A 863 15.72 -31.11 -27.23
CA LEU A 863 14.76 -31.22 -26.13
C LEU A 863 14.61 -32.67 -25.66
N ILE A 864 14.43 -33.61 -26.60
CA ILE A 864 14.35 -35.05 -26.32
C ILE A 864 15.64 -35.54 -25.64
N ALA A 865 16.81 -35.18 -26.16
CA ALA A 865 18.10 -35.59 -25.60
C ALA A 865 18.32 -35.03 -24.18
N LEU A 866 17.93 -33.77 -23.95
CA LEU A 866 18.01 -33.13 -22.66
C LEU A 866 17.10 -33.81 -21.65
N GLU A 867 15.86 -34.13 -22.03
CA GLU A 867 14.90 -34.81 -21.15
C GLU A 867 15.37 -36.22 -20.75
N ILE A 868 15.85 -37.01 -21.70
CA ILE A 868 16.44 -38.33 -21.44
C ILE A 868 17.61 -38.21 -20.45
N LYS A 869 18.49 -37.22 -20.66
CA LYS A 869 19.63 -36.96 -19.77
C LYS A 869 19.19 -36.57 -18.37
N PHE A 870 18.17 -35.73 -18.23
CA PHE A 870 17.64 -35.30 -16.93
C PHE A 870 17.01 -36.46 -16.16
N GLU A 871 16.21 -37.31 -16.80
CA GLU A 871 15.62 -38.46 -16.13
C GLU A 871 16.65 -39.55 -15.80
N LEU A 872 17.63 -39.77 -16.67
CA LEU A 872 18.74 -40.68 -16.36
C LEU A 872 19.52 -40.20 -15.13
N ALA A 873 19.78 -38.89 -15.04
CA ALA A 873 20.44 -38.28 -13.89
C ALA A 873 19.58 -38.36 -12.61
N SER A 874 18.26 -38.21 -12.73
CA SER A 874 17.31 -38.35 -11.61
C SER A 874 17.33 -39.77 -11.04
N LEU A 875 17.27 -40.79 -11.92
CA LEU A 875 17.27 -42.20 -11.57
C LEU A 875 18.61 -42.65 -10.97
N LEU A 876 19.73 -42.12 -11.48
CA LEU A 876 21.06 -42.37 -10.91
C LEU A 876 21.18 -41.79 -9.51
N ARG A 877 20.61 -40.60 -9.27
CA ARG A 877 20.61 -39.96 -7.94
C ARG A 877 19.74 -40.71 -6.94
N GLU A 878 18.56 -41.18 -7.35
CA GLU A 878 17.67 -42.00 -6.52
C GLU A 878 18.36 -43.33 -6.14
N LYS A 879 19.02 -44.00 -7.10
CA LYS A 879 19.83 -45.21 -6.85
C LYS A 879 21.04 -44.97 -5.94
N LEU A 880 21.64 -43.79 -5.96
CA LEU A 880 22.75 -43.43 -5.06
C LEU A 880 22.27 -43.14 -3.63
N VAL A 881 21.08 -42.56 -3.48
CA VAL A 881 20.45 -42.32 -2.17
C VAL A 881 19.95 -43.61 -1.54
N ASP A 882 19.35 -44.52 -2.31
CA ASP A 882 18.94 -45.85 -1.84
C ASP A 882 20.13 -46.73 -1.44
N ARG A 883 21.31 -46.50 -2.05
CA ARG A 883 22.57 -47.14 -1.61
C ARG A 883 23.20 -46.49 -0.38
N GLY A 884 22.76 -45.29 0.02
CA GLY A 884 23.29 -44.55 1.17
C GLY A 884 22.61 -44.83 2.50
N LEU A 885 21.47 -45.52 2.52
CA LEU A 885 20.70 -45.86 3.73
C LEU A 885 20.69 -47.38 4.01
N THR A 886 21.84 -47.91 4.46
CA THR A 886 22.06 -49.00 5.45
C THR A 886 23.38 -49.75 5.15
N PRO A 887 24.28 -49.82 6.16
CA PRO A 887 24.43 -51.11 6.84
C PRO A 887 24.62 -50.95 8.35
N ASN A 888 23.61 -51.32 9.16
CA ASN A 888 23.84 -51.91 10.49
C ASN A 888 22.53 -52.40 11.13
N ARG A 889 22.26 -53.70 11.03
CA ARG A 889 21.92 -54.56 12.17
C ARG A 889 21.67 -55.99 11.70
N SER A 890 22.53 -56.88 12.16
CA SER A 890 22.32 -58.31 12.25
C SER A 890 21.19 -58.62 13.24
N GLY A 891 20.35 -59.63 12.93
CA GLY A 891 19.47 -60.23 13.93
C GLY A 891 18.11 -60.76 13.43
N ARG A 892 18.12 -61.99 12.89
CA ARG A 892 17.18 -63.08 13.22
C ARG A 892 15.67 -62.91 12.91
N SER A 893 15.18 -63.64 11.91
CA SER A 893 14.25 -64.80 12.03
C SER A 893 13.38 -65.04 10.78
N ASN A 894 13.08 -66.32 10.57
CA ASN A 894 12.47 -66.96 9.40
C ASN A 894 11.03 -66.50 9.06
N SER A 895 10.68 -66.46 7.77
CA SER A 895 9.66 -67.36 7.17
C SER A 895 9.28 -66.97 5.72
N ALA A 896 8.98 -68.01 4.95
CA ALA A 896 8.24 -68.07 3.68
C ALA A 896 8.91 -67.58 2.37
N ASN A 897 9.37 -68.58 1.61
CA ASN A 897 9.59 -68.52 0.17
C ASN A 897 8.32 -68.08 -0.57
N PHE A 898 8.40 -66.99 -1.34
CA PHE A 898 7.48 -66.66 -2.43
C PHE A 898 8.29 -66.38 -3.71
N PRO A 899 7.85 -66.85 -4.90
CA PRO A 899 8.63 -66.75 -6.13
C PRO A 899 8.73 -65.30 -6.66
N PRO A 900 9.83 -64.92 -7.34
CA PRO A 900 10.17 -63.54 -7.67
C PRO A 900 9.54 -63.12 -9.01
N LYS A 901 8.21 -63.12 -9.13
CA LYS A 901 7.54 -62.60 -10.33
C LYS A 901 6.39 -61.61 -10.11
N MET A 902 6.00 -61.35 -8.86
CA MET A 902 4.89 -60.41 -8.57
C MET A 902 5.27 -59.20 -7.70
N ARG A 903 6.56 -58.96 -7.43
CA ARG A 903 6.98 -57.85 -6.54
C ARG A 903 7.16 -56.48 -7.21
N PHE A 904 7.05 -56.37 -8.54
CA PHE A 904 7.16 -55.07 -9.22
C PHE A 904 5.86 -54.27 -9.32
N MET A 905 4.70 -54.86 -9.00
CA MET A 905 3.41 -54.16 -9.16
C MET A 905 2.77 -53.65 -7.86
N GLN A 906 3.23 -54.09 -6.67
CA GLN A 906 2.52 -53.79 -5.42
C GLN A 906 3.28 -52.89 -4.43
N GLN A 907 4.52 -52.50 -4.73
CA GLN A 907 5.36 -51.68 -3.82
C GLN A 907 5.53 -50.22 -4.27
N ARG A 908 4.51 -49.63 -4.89
CA ARG A 908 4.42 -48.17 -5.11
C ARG A 908 3.08 -47.59 -4.67
N ARG A 909 2.50 -48.12 -3.59
CA ARG A 909 1.53 -47.39 -2.78
C ARG A 909 2.17 -47.09 -1.42
N VAL A 910 2.10 -45.80 -1.07
CA VAL A 910 2.50 -45.20 0.19
C VAL A 910 4.01 -45.07 0.39
N SER A 911 4.62 -44.09 -0.28
CA SER A 911 5.71 -43.34 0.33
C SER A 911 5.30 -41.87 0.41
N THR A 912 5.45 -41.36 1.63
CA THR A 912 5.13 -40.01 2.09
C THR A 912 5.65 -38.93 1.16
N VAL A 913 4.82 -37.92 0.93
CA VAL A 913 5.13 -36.68 0.19
C VAL A 913 6.51 -36.15 0.60
N PRO A 914 7.54 -36.19 -0.26
CA PRO A 914 8.72 -35.38 -0.02
C PRO A 914 8.35 -33.94 -0.35
N THR A 915 8.59 -33.06 0.61
CA THR A 915 8.37 -31.62 0.53
C THR A 915 8.84 -31.02 -0.80
N PHE A 916 7.95 -30.25 -1.42
CA PHE A 916 8.24 -29.33 -2.53
C PHE A 916 9.48 -28.49 -2.19
N THR A 917 10.64 -28.81 -2.79
CA THR A 917 11.87 -28.03 -2.59
C THR A 917 12.10 -27.10 -3.78
N ILE A 918 12.46 -25.85 -3.48
CA ILE A 918 12.73 -24.76 -4.44
C ILE A 918 13.75 -25.17 -5.52
N LYS A 919 14.67 -26.09 -5.20
CA LYS A 919 15.64 -26.65 -6.15
C LYS A 919 15.01 -27.48 -7.27
N ARG A 920 13.89 -28.15 -7.02
CA ARG A 920 13.14 -28.91 -8.04
C ARG A 920 12.31 -27.97 -8.92
N LEU A 921 11.76 -26.90 -8.35
CA LEU A 921 11.03 -25.86 -9.10
C LEU A 921 11.98 -25.00 -9.96
N ALA A 922 13.23 -24.80 -9.52
CA ALA A 922 14.28 -24.21 -10.35
C ALA A 922 14.68 -25.12 -11.52
N ALA A 923 14.67 -26.44 -11.34
CA ALA A 923 15.00 -27.41 -12.39
C ALA A 923 13.84 -27.61 -13.39
N GLU A 924 12.61 -27.78 -12.90
CA GLU A 924 11.38 -27.86 -13.70
C GLU A 924 11.07 -26.51 -14.38
N GLY A 925 11.35 -25.40 -13.70
CA GLY A 925 11.31 -24.05 -14.26
C GLY A 925 12.39 -23.80 -15.31
N LEU A 926 13.58 -24.40 -15.21
CA LEU A 926 14.62 -24.29 -16.24
C LEU A 926 14.22 -25.04 -17.52
N ALA A 927 13.54 -26.18 -17.39
CA ALA A 927 13.02 -26.98 -18.52
C ALA A 927 11.89 -26.24 -19.24
N VAL A 928 10.95 -25.66 -18.49
CA VAL A 928 9.89 -24.80 -19.04
C VAL A 928 10.48 -23.51 -19.60
N TYR A 929 11.48 -22.90 -18.94
CA TYR A 929 12.20 -21.73 -19.44
C TYR A 929 13.00 -22.04 -20.71
N THR A 930 13.61 -23.22 -20.85
CA THR A 930 14.27 -23.63 -22.10
C THR A 930 13.25 -23.91 -23.19
N GLN A 931 12.11 -24.53 -22.89
CA GLN A 931 11.04 -24.76 -23.85
C GLN A 931 10.39 -23.44 -24.30
N ILE A 932 10.20 -22.49 -23.37
CA ILE A 932 9.72 -21.12 -23.62
C ILE A 932 10.75 -20.28 -24.39
N VAL A 933 12.04 -20.35 -24.02
CA VAL A 933 13.14 -19.66 -24.71
C VAL A 933 13.38 -20.22 -26.11
N ILE A 934 13.12 -21.52 -26.33
CA ILE A 934 13.16 -22.15 -27.65
C ILE A 934 11.96 -21.72 -28.50
N THR A 935 10.76 -21.57 -27.92
CA THR A 935 9.59 -21.00 -28.62
C THR A 935 9.68 -19.48 -28.83
N LEU A 936 10.42 -18.73 -28.01
CA LEU A 936 10.58 -17.27 -28.12
C LEU A 936 11.83 -16.84 -28.90
N LYS A 937 12.84 -17.71 -29.08
CA LYS A 937 14.02 -17.39 -29.90
C LYS A 937 13.73 -17.08 -31.38
N PRO A 938 12.73 -17.68 -32.07
CA PRO A 938 12.40 -17.24 -33.43
C PRO A 938 11.71 -15.86 -33.46
N VAL A 939 11.22 -15.34 -32.32
CA VAL A 939 10.70 -13.95 -32.22
C VAL A 939 11.85 -12.93 -32.22
N LYS A 940 13.05 -13.30 -31.74
CA LYS A 940 14.22 -12.40 -31.70
C LYS A 940 14.99 -12.32 -33.02
N PHE A 941 14.79 -13.28 -33.93
CA PHE A 941 15.33 -13.22 -35.29
C PHE A 941 14.65 -12.15 -36.17
N ARG A 942 13.48 -11.64 -35.75
CA ARG A 942 12.80 -10.54 -36.44
C ARG A 942 13.46 -9.16 -36.24
N ASN A 943 14.21 -8.96 -35.14
CA ASN A 943 14.85 -7.67 -34.83
C ASN A 943 16.33 -7.58 -35.24
N ILE A 944 16.84 -8.59 -35.95
CA ILE A 944 18.20 -8.58 -36.52
C ILE A 944 18.14 -8.40 -38.05
N PHE A 945 16.94 -8.49 -38.64
CA PHE A 945 16.69 -8.36 -40.08
C PHE A 945 15.62 -7.30 -40.45
N VAL A 946 15.07 -6.58 -39.46
CA VAL A 946 14.44 -5.26 -39.62
C VAL A 946 15.36 -4.28 -38.93
#